data_AF-A0AAW0WWE6-F1
#
_entry.id   AF-A0AAW0WWE6-F1
#
_cell.length_a   1.000
_cell.length_b   1.000
_cell.length_c   1.000
_cell.angle_alpha   90.00
_cell.angle_beta   90.00
_cell.angle_gamma   90.00
#
_symmetry.space_group_name_H-M   'P 1'
#
loop_
_entity.id
_entity.type
_entity.pdbx_description
1 polymer ?
#
loop_
_entity_poly.entity_id
_entity_poly.type
_entity_poly.pdbx_seq_one_letter_code
_entity_poly.pdbx_strand_id
1 'polypeptide(L)'
;MPPVFNQEALGGFVATDDFIHYSSAPRLNSSNPPSINTSGSVNSTKSNCNSTCSRGSKRPRQRALERKMAPDPRGQEESGPVGSIIAGHRISLNVHYDNDEELVKTTGDVTPVEEMVANTGALPRDTPDSSTSTQPLLPDTLLTVNSNQQDGKITHVDMVILDETEVERESEKSSVPSFSEALPDTPETSSARSATPEAPLEYSTSSPKMFKSPIKKTEYLNGPDQIIPADCIKTWKPNGVTKLKLGEQGPSAHPPVSVPTLLKKAAEKYPNTHALCVKRNGEWKNTTYREYYDQVRIMAKAFIKLGLDLYHGVCILGFNSPEWFIADLAAVFAGGFAAGIYTTNTPEACEHCALNCEAQIWVVEDQKQLEKVLKIKGRLPSLKIIIQYTGKPTVDGVLSWESAMALGKQQSDNELDSRLRRMAVNQACTLIYTSGTTGPPKGVMLSHDNLTWTAHANCVNADFNPGKEIFLSFLPLSHVAAQMADLYIPMYAGGTCYFALPDALKGSLGQTLKEVRPTRFLGVPRVWEKIYEKMMEVGRKTTGIKKSIATWAKAIGLEANMRKQRQDFSKPFGYSVANAIVFKKIKAVLGLDRCTLYLSGAAPIAPEILRYFHSLDIPLTEIYGMSESTGPHTIGMEKAFKVGSAGLTIPGCYTKIDKPDEEGNGEVCMGGRHVSMGYLRMEEKTNEAIDGEGWLHTGDIGRVDSDGFLFITGRIKELIITAGGENIAPVLIEDNLKAELPCISNAMLIGDRRKFLSVLLTLKTNMNLDTGEPLDTLSAACMDWCRSVGSSAKTIQEVLAGPDANIMRAIQDGIDRANKLAPSNAQRIQKWTIIPRDFSVPGGELGPTMKLKRPVVVQKYCETIERFYEA
;
A
#
# COMPACT_ATOMS: atom_id res chain seq x y z
N MET A 1 26.40 -12.91 -70.95
CA MET A 1 25.74 -12.62 -72.26
C MET A 1 24.59 -11.65 -72.02
N PRO A 2 24.17 -10.85 -73.03
CA PRO A 2 23.31 -9.66 -72.88
C PRO A 2 21.79 -10.02 -72.87
N PRO A 3 20.82 -9.07 -72.75
CA PRO A 3 20.87 -7.68 -73.23
C PRO A 3 20.69 -6.55 -72.20
N VAL A 4 21.21 -5.42 -72.64
CA VAL A 4 21.17 -4.07 -72.06
C VAL A 4 20.16 -3.25 -72.87
N PHE A 5 19.41 -2.34 -72.25
CA PHE A 5 19.29 -0.97 -72.78
C PHE A 5 18.94 0.02 -71.66
N ASN A 6 19.44 1.24 -71.82
CA ASN A 6 19.66 2.22 -70.76
C ASN A 6 19.25 3.60 -71.29
N GLN A 7 18.60 4.45 -70.48
CA GLN A 7 18.84 5.90 -70.49
C GLN A 7 18.23 6.65 -69.28
N GLU A 8 19.13 7.06 -68.39
CA GLU A 8 19.09 8.23 -67.51
C GLU A 8 18.93 9.54 -68.33
N ALA A 9 18.74 10.74 -67.78
CA ALA A 9 18.14 11.29 -66.55
C ALA A 9 18.25 12.84 -66.64
N LEU A 10 17.51 13.59 -65.81
CA LEU A 10 17.93 14.83 -65.10
C LEU A 10 16.73 15.70 -64.69
N GLY A 11 16.83 16.33 -63.52
CA GLY A 11 15.88 17.34 -63.03
C GLY A 11 15.29 17.04 -61.66
N GLY A 12 16.06 17.27 -60.60
CA GLY A 12 15.53 17.21 -59.23
C GLY A 12 14.75 18.47 -58.87
N PHE A 13 13.77 18.35 -57.98
CA PHE A 13 13.19 19.51 -57.28
C PHE A 13 12.87 19.18 -55.81
N VAL A 14 13.07 20.20 -54.98
CA VAL A 14 12.83 20.21 -53.54
C VAL A 14 11.32 20.31 -53.27
N ALA A 15 10.83 19.59 -52.26
CA ALA A 15 9.51 19.82 -51.70
C ALA A 15 9.61 20.76 -50.49
N THR A 16 8.84 21.85 -50.53
CA THR A 16 8.65 22.81 -49.44
C THR A 16 7.15 23.08 -49.29
N ASP A 17 6.71 23.19 -48.04
CA ASP A 17 5.55 23.87 -47.45
C ASP A 17 4.35 24.23 -48.37
N ASP A 18 3.11 23.95 -47.92
CA ASP A 18 2.38 24.88 -47.03
C ASP A 18 0.91 24.42 -46.70
N PHE A 19 0.19 25.22 -45.91
CA PHE A 19 -1.29 25.28 -45.72
C PHE A 19 -2.00 24.22 -44.81
N ILE A 20 -2.98 24.54 -43.92
CA ILE A 20 -3.78 25.76 -43.68
C ILE A 20 -3.94 26.06 -42.16
N HIS A 21 -3.77 27.32 -41.74
CA HIS A 21 -4.37 27.91 -40.53
C HIS A 21 -5.57 28.80 -40.91
N TYR A 22 -6.66 28.79 -40.13
CA TYR A 22 -7.79 29.73 -40.31
C TYR A 22 -7.76 30.88 -39.30
N SER A 23 -8.08 32.08 -39.78
CA SER A 23 -7.93 33.36 -39.05
C SER A 23 -9.26 33.95 -38.57
N SER A 24 -9.18 34.89 -37.63
CA SER A 24 -9.96 36.14 -37.72
C SER A 24 -9.21 37.30 -37.05
N ALA A 25 -9.37 38.50 -37.60
CA ALA A 25 -8.78 39.79 -37.17
C ALA A 25 -9.90 40.87 -37.27
N PRO A 26 -9.75 42.16 -36.84
CA PRO A 26 -8.68 43.06 -37.30
C PRO A 26 -8.14 44.16 -36.33
N ARG A 27 -6.85 44.48 -36.53
CA ARG A 27 -6.17 45.81 -36.57
C ARG A 27 -6.69 47.00 -35.72
N LEU A 28 -5.75 47.68 -35.03
CA LEU A 28 -5.21 49.00 -35.45
C LEU A 28 -3.99 49.46 -34.62
N ASN A 29 -3.08 50.21 -35.25
CA ASN A 29 -1.89 50.82 -34.63
C ASN A 29 -2.18 52.23 -34.08
N SER A 30 -1.55 52.63 -32.97
CA SER A 30 -1.01 54.00 -32.79
C SER A 30 0.01 54.06 -31.65
N SER A 31 0.89 55.06 -31.67
CA SER A 31 2.10 55.18 -30.85
C SER A 31 2.09 56.36 -29.87
N ASN A 32 3.00 56.27 -28.89
CA ASN A 32 3.57 57.31 -28.00
C ASN A 32 2.86 57.69 -26.67
N PRO A 33 3.65 58.00 -25.61
CA PRO A 33 3.20 58.40 -24.26
C PRO A 33 3.08 59.94 -24.12
N PRO A 34 2.60 60.50 -22.97
CA PRO A 34 3.56 60.98 -21.94
C PRO A 34 3.05 61.11 -20.47
N SER A 35 3.99 61.56 -19.62
CA SER A 35 3.84 62.47 -18.46
C SER A 35 3.02 62.10 -17.21
N ILE A 36 3.77 61.83 -16.13
CA ILE A 36 3.90 62.69 -14.92
C ILE A 36 2.76 63.71 -14.69
N ASN A 37 2.15 63.65 -13.51
CA ASN A 37 1.77 64.88 -12.80
C ASN A 37 1.81 64.71 -11.28
N THR A 38 2.51 65.62 -10.61
CA THR A 38 2.66 65.70 -9.15
C THR A 38 2.03 66.98 -8.62
N SER A 39 0.99 66.87 -7.79
CA SER A 39 0.51 67.92 -6.85
C SER A 39 -0.53 67.29 -5.90
N GLY A 40 -0.60 67.61 -4.61
CA GLY A 40 0.29 68.45 -3.82
C GLY A 40 0.01 68.38 -2.31
N SER A 41 1.10 68.30 -1.53
CA SER A 41 1.32 68.97 -0.24
C SER A 41 0.19 69.17 0.80
N VAL A 42 0.25 68.37 1.88
CA VAL A 42 0.71 68.81 3.23
C VAL A 42 -0.02 69.97 3.96
N ASN A 43 -0.57 69.66 5.15
CA ASN A 43 -0.32 70.30 6.47
C ASN A 43 -1.33 69.75 7.51
N SER A 44 -1.09 69.70 8.83
CA SER A 44 0.14 69.86 9.64
C SER A 44 -0.17 69.54 11.12
N THR A 45 0.79 68.97 11.87
CA THR A 45 1.34 69.46 13.17
C THR A 45 2.32 68.41 13.71
N LYS A 46 3.63 68.70 13.83
CA LYS A 46 4.32 69.39 14.96
C LYS A 46 4.31 68.54 16.26
N SER A 47 5.43 68.34 16.97
CA SER A 47 6.75 69.01 16.88
C SER A 47 7.89 68.29 17.62
N ASN A 48 9.10 68.39 17.05
CA ASN A 48 10.46 68.55 17.64
C ASN A 48 10.97 67.54 18.71
N CYS A 49 12.16 66.93 18.65
CA CYS A 49 13.52 67.24 18.11
C CYS A 49 14.53 67.75 19.16
N ASN A 50 15.81 67.46 18.86
CA ASN A 50 17.09 68.02 19.38
C ASN A 50 17.77 67.27 20.56
N SER A 51 19.10 67.07 20.57
CA SER A 51 20.13 67.42 19.55
C SER A 51 21.53 66.80 19.79
N THR A 52 22.21 66.43 18.68
CA THR A 52 23.66 66.58 18.34
C THR A 52 24.79 66.45 19.39
N CYS A 53 25.90 65.78 19.06
CA CYS A 53 27.11 66.42 18.47
C CYS A 53 28.22 65.40 18.10
N SER A 54 29.40 65.86 17.64
CA SER A 54 30.36 65.07 16.84
C SER A 54 31.85 65.22 17.24
N ARG A 55 32.69 64.33 16.66
CA ARG A 55 34.17 64.31 16.58
C ARG A 55 34.93 63.73 17.80
N GLY A 56 36.06 63.07 17.52
CA GLY A 56 36.89 62.38 18.52
C GLY A 56 38.39 62.52 18.24
N SER A 57 39.26 61.78 18.96
CA SER A 57 40.65 61.49 18.54
C SER A 57 41.34 60.41 19.41
N LYS A 58 42.48 59.92 18.91
CA LYS A 58 43.53 59.06 19.54
C LYS A 58 43.40 57.52 19.41
N ARG A 59 44.33 56.98 18.61
CA ARG A 59 44.91 55.60 18.55
C ARG A 59 46.26 55.61 19.35
N PRO A 60 47.10 54.53 19.49
CA PRO A 60 47.16 53.27 18.71
C PRO A 60 47.55 51.93 19.42
N ARG A 61 47.33 50.83 18.66
CA ARG A 61 48.11 49.57 18.46
C ARG A 61 48.69 48.70 19.61
N GLN A 62 48.62 47.39 19.30
CA GLN A 62 49.50 46.25 19.66
C GLN A 62 49.43 45.62 21.06
N ARG A 63 49.22 44.29 21.08
CA ARG A 63 49.61 43.36 22.15
C ARG A 63 50.00 42.01 21.54
N ALA A 64 51.03 41.39 22.13
CA ALA A 64 51.46 40.02 21.89
C ALA A 64 52.10 39.49 23.18
N LEU A 65 51.78 38.23 23.54
CA LEU A 65 52.47 37.37 24.54
C LEU A 65 52.54 37.92 26.00
N GLU A 66 52.68 37.16 27.10
CA GLU A 66 52.94 35.72 27.33
C GLU A 66 52.61 35.33 28.81
N ARG A 67 52.68 34.01 29.12
CA ARG A 67 53.15 33.34 30.38
C ARG A 67 52.20 32.39 31.15
N LYS A 68 52.82 31.30 31.65
CA LYS A 68 52.30 30.21 32.51
C LYS A 68 52.84 30.34 33.94
N MET A 69 52.19 29.73 34.95
CA MET A 69 52.74 28.70 35.88
C MET A 69 51.73 28.26 36.98
N ALA A 70 51.95 27.09 37.62
CA ALA A 70 51.01 26.33 38.49
C ALA A 70 51.40 26.39 40.01
N PRO A 71 50.77 25.67 41.01
CA PRO A 71 50.62 24.19 41.10
C PRO A 71 49.32 23.56 41.74
N ASP A 72 49.23 22.20 41.70
CA ASP A 72 48.31 21.17 42.31
C ASP A 72 48.34 21.12 43.87
N PRO A 73 47.33 20.70 44.73
CA PRO A 73 46.41 19.49 44.90
C PRO A 73 45.40 18.72 43.98
N ARG A 74 45.63 17.40 43.76
CA ARG A 74 44.83 16.12 43.93
C ARG A 74 43.29 16.02 43.84
N GLY A 75 42.77 15.02 43.08
CA GLY A 75 41.36 14.56 43.21
C GLY A 75 40.76 13.34 42.45
N GLN A 76 41.39 12.70 41.44
CA GLN A 76 41.03 11.39 40.78
C GLN A 76 39.59 11.18 40.19
N GLU A 77 39.28 10.27 39.25
CA GLU A 77 39.90 9.64 38.05
C GLU A 77 38.80 8.68 37.46
N GLU A 78 38.64 8.40 36.17
CA GLU A 78 38.91 9.15 34.92
C GLU A 78 38.09 8.51 33.75
N SER A 79 37.94 9.18 32.60
CA SER A 79 37.61 8.49 31.33
C SER A 79 38.01 9.34 30.10
N GLY A 80 39.10 8.95 29.43
CA GLY A 80 39.68 9.60 28.26
C GLY A 80 40.12 8.59 27.19
N PRO A 81 40.30 9.03 25.92
CA PRO A 81 40.17 8.14 24.76
C PRO A 81 41.52 7.78 24.10
N VAL A 82 41.50 6.80 23.18
CA VAL A 82 42.62 6.52 22.27
C VAL A 82 42.13 6.38 20.82
N GLY A 83 42.88 7.00 19.90
CA GLY A 83 42.70 6.82 18.47
C GLY A 83 43.91 6.18 17.80
N SER A 84 43.64 5.14 17.01
CA SER A 84 44.20 4.90 15.67
C SER A 84 45.60 4.26 15.44
N ILE A 85 45.58 3.43 14.39
CA ILE A 85 46.60 2.96 13.41
C ILE A 85 47.55 1.76 13.70
N ILE A 86 47.54 0.87 12.69
CA ILE A 86 48.58 -0.05 12.16
C ILE A 86 48.42 -1.57 12.41
N ALA A 87 47.97 -2.23 11.33
CA ALA A 87 48.32 -3.55 10.78
C ALA A 87 48.43 -4.82 11.65
N GLY A 88 47.81 -5.90 11.14
CA GLY A 88 48.61 -7.05 10.70
C GLY A 88 48.40 -8.41 11.38
N HIS A 89 47.87 -9.35 10.58
CA HIS A 89 48.09 -10.80 10.64
C HIS A 89 47.40 -11.69 11.71
N ARG A 90 46.64 -12.66 11.15
CA ARG A 90 46.52 -14.09 11.51
C ARG A 90 46.88 -14.54 12.93
N ILE A 91 45.92 -15.20 13.57
CA ILE A 91 46.18 -16.41 14.39
C ILE A 91 45.26 -17.53 13.90
N SER A 92 45.85 -18.69 13.59
CA SER A 92 45.15 -19.95 13.35
C SER A 92 44.97 -20.70 14.67
N LEU A 93 43.92 -21.50 14.81
CA LEU A 93 43.88 -22.55 15.84
C LEU A 93 43.47 -23.88 15.21
N ASN A 94 44.36 -24.85 15.37
CA ASN A 94 44.15 -26.24 14.96
C ASN A 94 43.19 -26.94 15.93
N VAL A 95 42.49 -27.96 15.44
CA VAL A 95 41.98 -29.05 16.28
C VAL A 95 42.61 -30.33 15.75
N HIS A 96 43.27 -31.08 16.62
CA HIS A 96 43.80 -32.41 16.34
C HIS A 96 43.00 -33.45 17.13
N TYR A 97 43.05 -34.70 16.67
CA TYR A 97 42.32 -35.83 17.22
C TYR A 97 42.88 -36.27 18.58
N ASP A 98 42.00 -36.87 19.39
CA ASP A 98 42.36 -37.96 20.29
C ASP A 98 41.45 -39.16 19.96
N ASN A 99 42.08 -40.32 19.78
CA ASN A 99 41.48 -41.66 19.84
C ASN A 99 42.24 -42.37 20.96
N ASP A 100 41.56 -43.24 21.72
CA ASP A 100 42.11 -44.56 22.06
C ASP A 100 41.00 -45.52 22.57
N GLU A 101 41.11 -46.75 22.05
CA GLU A 101 40.69 -48.12 22.44
C GLU A 101 39.72 -48.34 23.65
N GLU A 102 38.89 -49.41 23.73
CA GLU A 102 39.17 -50.80 23.36
C GLU A 102 37.89 -51.66 23.05
N LEU A 103 38.11 -52.83 22.42
CA LEU A 103 37.21 -53.83 21.81
C LEU A 103 35.95 -54.32 22.57
N VAL A 104 34.88 -54.70 21.81
CA VAL A 104 34.38 -56.11 21.70
C VAL A 104 33.79 -56.43 20.30
N LYS A 105 34.19 -57.60 19.78
CA LYS A 105 33.79 -58.45 18.62
C LYS A 105 32.26 -58.63 18.37
N THR A 106 31.68 -59.05 17.22
CA THR A 106 32.19 -59.60 15.91
C THR A 106 31.08 -59.71 14.82
N THR A 107 31.49 -60.05 13.58
CA THR A 107 30.75 -60.62 12.40
C THR A 107 29.82 -59.73 11.57
N GLY A 108 29.90 -59.80 10.22
CA GLY A 108 28.82 -59.29 9.35
C GLY A 108 29.07 -58.93 7.86
N ASP A 109 30.28 -59.13 7.29
CA ASP A 109 30.62 -59.12 5.85
C ASP A 109 30.13 -58.03 4.85
N VAL A 110 31.14 -57.32 4.30
CA VAL A 110 31.45 -57.08 2.86
C VAL A 110 30.50 -56.23 1.97
N THR A 111 31.08 -55.09 1.57
CA THR A 111 30.75 -54.05 0.55
C THR A 111 31.13 -54.46 -0.90
N PRO A 112 31.25 -53.58 -1.95
CA PRO A 112 30.70 -52.23 -2.30
C PRO A 112 30.16 -52.15 -3.78
N VAL A 113 30.15 -50.92 -4.39
CA VAL A 113 30.28 -50.57 -5.85
C VAL A 113 28.97 -50.43 -6.68
N GLU A 114 28.73 -49.44 -7.56
CA GLU A 114 29.25 -48.06 -7.80
C GLU A 114 28.24 -47.24 -8.68
N GLU A 115 28.40 -45.91 -8.65
CA GLU A 115 28.20 -44.87 -9.70
C GLU A 115 27.16 -44.88 -10.87
N MET A 116 26.73 -43.63 -11.15
CA MET A 116 26.55 -42.96 -12.47
C MET A 116 25.26 -43.07 -13.34
N VAL A 117 24.51 -41.95 -13.33
CA VAL A 117 24.23 -41.06 -14.49
C VAL A 117 23.20 -41.42 -15.59
N ALA A 118 22.47 -40.36 -16.00
CA ALA A 118 21.79 -40.11 -17.29
C ALA A 118 20.35 -40.62 -17.57
N ASN A 119 19.42 -39.66 -17.49
CA ASN A 119 18.56 -39.16 -18.59
C ASN A 119 17.57 -40.06 -19.37
N THR A 120 16.36 -39.49 -19.50
CA THR A 120 15.45 -39.45 -20.67
C THR A 120 14.63 -40.68 -21.09
N GLY A 121 13.40 -40.41 -21.59
CA GLY A 121 12.50 -41.37 -22.24
C GLY A 121 11.51 -42.03 -21.26
N ALA A 122 10.30 -41.51 -21.04
CA ALA A 122 9.14 -41.57 -21.94
C ALA A 122 8.75 -43.01 -22.36
N LEU A 123 7.66 -43.53 -21.75
CA LEU A 123 6.44 -44.14 -22.34
C LEU A 123 6.54 -44.99 -23.65
N PRO A 124 5.61 -45.96 -23.91
CA PRO A 124 4.48 -46.46 -23.11
C PRO A 124 4.22 -48.00 -23.19
N ARG A 125 3.07 -48.47 -22.64
CA ARG A 125 2.28 -49.66 -23.08
C ARG A 125 2.93 -51.07 -22.93
N ASP A 126 2.22 -52.20 -22.77
CA ASP A 126 0.79 -52.53 -22.71
C ASP A 126 0.52 -53.65 -21.65
N THR A 127 -0.75 -53.85 -21.30
CA THR A 127 -1.35 -54.95 -20.48
C THR A 127 -1.44 -56.30 -21.27
N PRO A 128 -2.02 -57.45 -20.80
CA PRO A 128 -2.89 -57.71 -19.62
C PRO A 128 -2.72 -59.09 -18.88
N ASP A 129 -3.75 -59.42 -18.08
CA ASP A 129 -4.22 -60.74 -17.56
C ASP A 129 -3.58 -61.41 -16.33
N SER A 130 -4.32 -62.17 -15.48
CA SER A 130 -5.73 -62.11 -14.99
C SER A 130 -5.96 -63.16 -13.86
N SER A 131 -7.16 -63.17 -13.22
CA SER A 131 -7.68 -64.17 -12.24
C SER A 131 -7.17 -64.07 -10.76
N THR A 132 -7.95 -64.29 -9.68
CA THR A 132 -9.41 -64.61 -9.53
C THR A 132 -9.96 -64.34 -8.09
N SER A 133 -11.24 -63.95 -7.99
CA SER A 133 -12.26 -64.28 -6.93
C SER A 133 -12.00 -64.01 -5.43
N THR A 134 -12.89 -63.45 -4.60
CA THR A 134 -14.35 -63.69 -4.45
C THR A 134 -15.11 -62.47 -3.86
N GLN A 135 -16.43 -62.44 -4.04
CA GLN A 135 -17.39 -61.43 -3.54
C GLN A 135 -18.56 -62.14 -2.78
N PRO A 136 -19.58 -61.47 -2.21
CA PRO A 136 -20.63 -60.70 -2.94
C PRO A 136 -20.94 -59.34 -2.24
N LEU A 137 -22.04 -58.58 -2.42
CA LEU A 137 -23.35 -58.77 -3.08
C LEU A 137 -23.86 -57.43 -3.70
N LEU A 138 -25.15 -57.38 -4.04
CA LEU A 138 -25.92 -56.37 -4.80
C LEU A 138 -27.34 -56.23 -4.15
N PRO A 139 -28.44 -55.63 -4.72
CA PRO A 139 -28.68 -55.01 -6.05
C PRO A 139 -29.47 -53.64 -6.01
N ASP A 140 -29.96 -52.95 -7.07
CA ASP A 140 -30.00 -53.20 -8.53
C ASP A 140 -30.23 -51.96 -9.46
N THR A 141 -29.99 -52.15 -10.77
CA THR A 141 -30.60 -51.53 -11.99
C THR A 141 -30.48 -50.01 -12.36
N LEU A 142 -30.50 -49.57 -13.64
CA LEU A 142 -29.88 -50.04 -14.93
C LEU A 142 -30.14 -49.04 -16.11
N LEU A 143 -29.43 -49.22 -17.25
CA LEU A 143 -29.70 -48.78 -18.66
C LEU A 143 -29.19 -47.41 -19.23
N THR A 144 -27.91 -47.41 -19.63
CA THR A 144 -27.34 -47.15 -21.00
C THR A 144 -27.89 -46.11 -22.01
N VAL A 145 -27.06 -45.09 -22.28
CA VAL A 145 -26.36 -44.75 -23.57
C VAL A 145 -27.10 -44.84 -24.93
N ASN A 146 -27.04 -43.74 -25.71
CA ASN A 146 -26.71 -43.82 -27.14
C ASN A 146 -26.07 -42.53 -27.69
N SER A 147 -25.23 -42.65 -28.72
CA SER A 147 -24.50 -41.54 -29.37
C SER A 147 -24.85 -41.42 -30.86
N ASN A 148 -24.80 -40.21 -31.42
CA ASN A 148 -24.52 -39.99 -32.85
C ASN A 148 -24.18 -38.52 -33.15
N GLN A 149 -23.26 -38.30 -34.10
CA GLN A 149 -23.01 -37.01 -34.75
C GLN A 149 -23.84 -36.90 -36.03
N GLN A 150 -24.37 -35.72 -36.36
CA GLN A 150 -24.25 -35.15 -37.71
C GLN A 150 -24.64 -33.66 -37.77
N ASP A 151 -24.33 -33.04 -38.92
CA ASP A 151 -24.30 -31.61 -39.18
C ASP A 151 -25.65 -30.87 -39.11
N GLY A 152 -25.60 -29.56 -38.81
CA GLY A 152 -26.74 -28.66 -39.00
C GLY A 152 -26.54 -27.25 -38.44
N LYS A 153 -26.23 -26.27 -39.30
CA LYS A 153 -26.37 -24.84 -38.95
C LYS A 153 -27.85 -24.46 -38.95
N ILE A 154 -28.42 -24.02 -37.83
CA ILE A 154 -29.56 -23.09 -37.83
C ILE A 154 -29.30 -21.95 -36.83
N THR A 155 -29.76 -20.76 -37.23
CA THR A 155 -29.62 -19.46 -36.59
C THR A 155 -30.71 -19.16 -35.56
N HIS A 156 -30.39 -18.35 -34.55
CA HIS A 156 -31.27 -17.58 -33.64
C HIS A 156 -32.57 -18.22 -33.12
N VAL A 157 -32.68 -18.28 -31.79
CA VAL A 157 -33.97 -18.37 -31.09
C VAL A 157 -33.95 -17.31 -29.97
N ASP A 158 -34.87 -16.36 -30.04
CA ASP A 158 -35.23 -15.50 -28.91
C ASP A 158 -35.99 -16.31 -27.86
N MET A 159 -35.79 -16.02 -26.58
CA MET A 159 -36.68 -16.48 -25.52
C MET A 159 -37.27 -15.29 -24.77
N VAL A 160 -38.53 -15.01 -25.09
CA VAL A 160 -39.43 -14.19 -24.29
C VAL A 160 -39.86 -15.00 -23.07
N ILE A 161 -39.99 -14.33 -21.92
CA ILE A 161 -40.46 -14.91 -20.67
C ILE A 161 -41.95 -15.22 -20.81
N LEU A 162 -42.35 -16.43 -20.43
CA LEU A 162 -43.74 -16.75 -20.09
C LEU A 162 -43.79 -17.26 -18.65
N ASP A 163 -44.62 -16.58 -17.88
CA ASP A 163 -45.14 -16.92 -16.56
C ASP A 163 -46.55 -17.50 -16.77
N GLU A 164 -47.00 -18.44 -15.93
CA GLU A 164 -48.44 -18.67 -15.67
C GLU A 164 -48.73 -19.76 -14.60
N THR A 165 -49.55 -19.37 -13.61
CA THR A 165 -50.60 -20.17 -12.90
C THR A 165 -50.19 -21.29 -11.93
N GLU A 166 -50.44 -21.17 -10.61
CA GLU A 166 -51.70 -21.43 -9.83
C GLU A 166 -51.90 -22.93 -9.49
N VAL A 167 -52.41 -23.35 -8.31
CA VAL A 167 -53.71 -23.03 -7.67
C VAL A 167 -53.68 -23.22 -6.12
N GLU A 168 -54.37 -22.30 -5.41
CA GLU A 168 -55.15 -22.34 -4.13
C GLU A 168 -54.78 -23.31 -2.96
N ARG A 169 -54.56 -22.84 -1.71
CA ARG A 169 -55.51 -22.45 -0.60
C ARG A 169 -56.29 -23.65 0.00
N GLU A 170 -56.66 -23.73 1.28
CA GLU A 170 -57.01 -22.67 2.25
C GLU A 170 -56.98 -23.15 3.73
N SER A 171 -56.74 -22.25 4.70
CA SER A 171 -57.51 -22.09 5.98
C SER A 171 -56.80 -21.17 6.99
N GLU A 172 -57.57 -20.52 7.87
CA GLU A 172 -57.24 -19.24 8.52
C GLU A 172 -56.85 -19.32 10.02
N LYS A 173 -56.16 -18.29 10.56
CA LYS A 173 -56.76 -17.26 11.47
C LYS A 173 -55.77 -16.23 12.06
N SER A 174 -56.18 -14.95 12.01
CA SER A 174 -56.20 -13.92 13.10
C SER A 174 -54.96 -13.75 14.03
N SER A 175 -54.41 -12.56 14.35
CA SER A 175 -54.82 -11.14 14.15
C SER A 175 -53.74 -10.17 14.66
N VAL A 176 -53.53 -9.02 14.00
CA VAL A 176 -52.84 -7.82 14.57
C VAL A 176 -53.44 -6.55 13.95
N PRO A 177 -53.75 -5.47 14.73
CA PRO A 177 -54.24 -4.20 14.19
C PRO A 177 -53.12 -3.17 13.88
N SER A 178 -53.43 -2.24 13.00
CA SER A 178 -52.60 -1.11 12.54
C SER A 178 -52.76 0.17 13.37
N PHE A 179 -51.87 1.16 13.21
CA PHE A 179 -52.23 2.50 12.69
C PHE A 179 -50.98 3.36 12.33
N SER A 180 -51.20 4.51 11.70
CA SER A 180 -50.24 5.36 10.99
C SER A 180 -50.02 6.75 11.61
N GLU A 181 -48.87 7.38 11.36
CA GLU A 181 -48.63 8.85 11.28
C GLU A 181 -47.22 9.03 10.63
N ALA A 182 -46.97 9.80 9.57
CA ALA A 182 -47.24 11.21 9.21
C ALA A 182 -46.12 12.18 9.64
N LEU A 183 -45.51 12.87 8.65
CA LEU A 183 -44.45 13.88 8.78
C LEU A 183 -45.02 15.29 9.03
N PRO A 184 -44.19 16.22 9.55
CA PRO A 184 -44.31 17.62 9.12
C PRO A 184 -42.97 18.33 8.83
N ASP A 185 -43.01 19.22 7.83
CA ASP A 185 -42.01 20.27 7.58
C ASP A 185 -42.34 21.57 8.36
N THR A 186 -41.35 22.47 8.44
CA THR A 186 -41.38 23.81 9.08
C THR A 186 -41.88 24.93 8.12
N PRO A 187 -41.84 26.25 8.40
CA PRO A 187 -41.56 27.04 9.63
C PRO A 187 -42.56 28.21 9.91
N GLU A 188 -42.35 29.06 10.95
CA GLU A 188 -42.35 30.56 10.83
C GLU A 188 -42.07 31.40 12.13
N THR A 189 -41.27 32.46 11.96
CA THR A 189 -41.19 33.79 12.62
C THR A 189 -41.14 34.07 14.15
N SER A 190 -40.03 34.72 14.54
CA SER A 190 -39.88 35.93 15.41
C SER A 190 -40.29 35.93 16.90
N SER A 191 -39.35 36.31 17.78
CA SER A 191 -39.17 37.73 18.21
C SER A 191 -38.18 37.82 19.39
N ALA A 192 -37.55 38.99 19.58
CA ALA A 192 -36.49 39.20 20.57
C ALA A 192 -37.01 39.77 21.90
N ARG A 193 -36.31 39.49 23.02
CA ARG A 193 -36.20 40.40 24.16
C ARG A 193 -34.94 40.16 25.00
N SER A 194 -34.47 41.26 25.60
CA SER A 194 -33.19 41.43 26.30
C SER A 194 -33.30 41.31 27.82
N ALA A 195 -32.22 40.91 28.50
CA ALA A 195 -31.47 41.78 29.45
C ALA A 195 -30.39 41.02 30.25
N THR A 196 -29.21 41.63 30.35
CA THR A 196 -28.07 41.34 31.24
C THR A 196 -28.20 42.14 32.56
N PRO A 197 -27.18 42.26 33.46
CA PRO A 197 -26.01 41.41 33.81
C PRO A 197 -25.89 41.13 35.34
N GLU A 198 -24.89 40.34 35.79
CA GLU A 198 -24.06 40.67 36.99
C GLU A 198 -22.77 39.80 37.07
N ALA A 199 -21.78 40.23 37.85
CA ALA A 199 -20.38 39.73 37.90
C ALA A 199 -19.74 40.05 39.28
N PRO A 200 -18.42 39.82 39.53
CA PRO A 200 -17.56 38.63 39.41
C PRO A 200 -16.95 38.24 40.80
N LEU A 201 -15.70 37.71 40.82
CA LEU A 201 -14.83 37.33 41.98
C LEU A 201 -14.96 35.85 42.44
N GLU A 202 -13.92 35.14 42.89
CA GLU A 202 -12.52 35.50 43.19
C GLU A 202 -11.56 34.29 43.03
N TYR A 203 -10.26 34.51 42.85
CA TYR A 203 -9.23 33.45 42.78
C TYR A 203 -8.78 33.02 44.17
N SER A 204 -8.74 31.71 44.47
CA SER A 204 -8.10 31.17 45.67
C SER A 204 -7.16 30.02 45.34
N THR A 205 -5.91 30.13 45.82
CA THR A 205 -4.82 29.16 45.56
C THR A 205 -4.66 28.18 46.72
N SER A 206 -4.92 26.89 46.49
CA SER A 206 -4.42 25.83 47.37
C SER A 206 -4.21 24.51 46.61
N SER A 207 -2.96 24.07 46.48
CA SER A 207 -2.60 22.78 45.86
C SER A 207 -2.90 21.60 46.78
N PRO A 208 -3.58 20.53 46.31
CA PRO A 208 -3.67 19.27 47.02
C PRO A 208 -2.99 18.11 46.25
N LYS A 209 -1.85 17.67 46.80
CA LYS A 209 -1.37 16.27 46.92
C LYS A 209 -1.67 15.29 45.77
N MET A 210 -0.59 14.84 45.11
CA MET A 210 -0.53 13.58 44.34
C MET A 210 -1.20 12.41 45.08
N PHE A 211 -2.22 11.77 44.48
CA PHE A 211 -2.53 10.36 44.70
C PHE A 211 -3.26 9.73 43.49
N LYS A 212 -2.77 8.54 43.09
CA LYS A 212 -3.43 7.44 42.35
C LYS A 212 -4.56 7.79 41.34
N SER A 213 -4.26 7.62 40.05
CA SER A 213 -5.27 7.22 39.05
C SER A 213 -5.85 5.85 39.46
N PRO A 214 -7.20 5.69 39.46
CA PRO A 214 -7.84 5.18 38.25
C PRO A 214 -9.16 5.89 37.88
N ILE A 215 -9.59 5.62 36.64
CA ILE A 215 -10.85 6.01 35.99
C ILE A 215 -12.06 5.99 36.96
N LYS A 216 -12.84 7.09 37.01
CA LYS A 216 -14.14 7.13 37.73
C LYS A 216 -15.09 6.08 37.13
N LYS A 217 -15.66 5.22 37.99
CA LYS A 217 -16.02 3.85 37.64
C LYS A 217 -17.46 3.64 37.11
N THR A 218 -18.22 4.68 36.77
CA THR A 218 -19.71 4.58 36.70
C THR A 218 -20.45 5.19 35.51
N GLU A 219 -19.85 6.00 34.62
CA GLU A 219 -20.64 6.75 33.61
C GLU A 219 -20.50 6.31 32.14
N TYR A 220 -19.51 5.49 31.79
CA TYR A 220 -19.24 5.08 30.40
C TYR A 220 -19.44 3.57 30.18
N LEU A 221 -20.68 3.10 30.37
CA LEU A 221 -21.11 1.71 30.14
C LEU A 221 -22.12 1.57 28.97
N ASN A 222 -22.25 2.61 28.15
CA ASN A 222 -23.17 2.67 27.01
C ASN A 222 -22.48 2.28 25.70
N GLY A 223 -21.37 1.54 25.79
CA GLY A 223 -20.62 1.05 24.63
C GLY A 223 -21.37 -0.02 23.82
N PRO A 224 -20.85 -0.36 22.64
CA PRO A 224 -19.51 0.00 22.15
C PRO A 224 -19.43 1.35 21.42
N ASP A 225 -20.57 1.99 21.08
CA ASP A 225 -20.62 3.19 20.23
C ASP A 225 -20.51 4.53 20.99
N GLN A 226 -20.35 4.50 22.32
CA GLN A 226 -20.14 5.70 23.13
C GLN A 226 -18.81 6.41 22.80
N ILE A 227 -18.77 7.71 23.05
CA ILE A 227 -17.55 8.54 22.98
C ILE A 227 -17.16 8.91 24.41
N ILE A 228 -15.93 8.57 24.83
CA ILE A 228 -15.41 9.04 26.12
C ILE A 228 -14.87 10.47 25.93
N PRO A 229 -15.24 11.46 26.77
CA PRO A 229 -14.71 12.82 26.67
C PRO A 229 -13.18 12.84 26.70
N ALA A 230 -12.59 13.63 25.80
CA ALA A 230 -11.16 13.77 25.63
C ALA A 230 -10.82 15.19 25.17
N ASP A 231 -9.80 15.80 25.77
CA ASP A 231 -9.36 17.16 25.43
C ASP A 231 -8.29 17.18 24.32
N CYS A 232 -7.54 16.09 24.18
CA CYS A 232 -6.43 15.96 23.23
C CYS A 232 -6.81 15.14 22.00
N ILE A 233 -6.40 15.59 20.81
CA ILE A 233 -6.62 14.91 19.52
C ILE A 233 -5.65 13.74 19.26
N LYS A 234 -4.61 13.59 20.08
CA LYS A 234 -3.54 12.59 19.93
C LYS A 234 -3.18 11.94 21.28
N THR A 235 -2.66 10.71 21.23
CA THR A 235 -2.16 9.96 22.39
C THR A 235 -1.19 8.87 21.95
N TRP A 236 -0.39 8.38 22.89
CA TRP A 236 0.54 7.25 22.76
C TRP A 236 0.24 6.16 23.81
N LYS A 237 -0.79 6.35 24.63
CA LYS A 237 -1.13 5.47 25.75
C LYS A 237 -2.06 4.34 25.28
N PRO A 238 -1.83 3.07 25.68
CA PRO A 238 -2.66 1.94 25.26
C PRO A 238 -4.16 2.13 25.55
N ASN A 239 -4.49 2.61 26.75
CA ASN A 239 -5.86 2.92 27.18
C ASN A 239 -6.26 4.39 26.93
N GLY A 240 -5.53 5.08 26.06
CA GLY A 240 -5.80 6.47 25.71
C GLY A 240 -7.06 6.64 24.88
N VAL A 241 -7.64 7.85 24.96
CA VAL A 241 -8.76 8.30 24.13
C VAL A 241 -8.37 9.59 23.42
N THR A 242 -8.94 9.82 22.24
CA THR A 242 -8.73 11.06 21.48
C THR A 242 -10.03 11.85 21.26
N LYS A 243 -9.89 13.17 21.15
CA LYS A 243 -10.99 14.07 20.76
C LYS A 243 -11.30 13.87 19.28
N LEU A 244 -12.51 13.39 18.97
CA LEU A 244 -12.95 13.21 17.58
C LEU A 244 -13.15 14.56 16.89
N LYS A 245 -12.68 14.67 15.64
CA LYS A 245 -12.87 15.83 14.77
C LYS A 245 -14.22 15.75 14.03
N LEU A 246 -15.32 15.78 14.79
CA LEU A 246 -16.68 15.80 14.22
C LEU A 246 -16.95 17.14 13.52
N GLY A 247 -17.52 17.08 12.33
CA GLY A 247 -18.06 18.27 11.63
C GLY A 247 -19.53 18.49 11.93
N GLU A 248 -20.05 19.67 11.58
CA GLU A 248 -21.47 20.01 11.74
C GLU A 248 -22.35 19.36 10.65
N GLN A 249 -21.81 19.18 9.43
CA GLN A 249 -22.53 18.65 8.28
C GLN A 249 -21.64 17.75 7.41
N GLY A 250 -22.26 17.03 6.48
CA GLY A 250 -21.57 16.16 5.52
C GLY A 250 -20.92 14.93 6.15
N PRO A 251 -19.99 14.25 5.44
CA PRO A 251 -19.43 12.98 5.89
C PRO A 251 -18.71 13.05 7.24
N SER A 252 -18.11 14.18 7.60
CA SER A 252 -17.44 14.39 8.90
C SER A 252 -18.41 14.43 10.09
N ALA A 253 -19.71 14.68 9.86
CA ALA A 253 -20.77 14.64 10.87
C ALA A 253 -21.38 13.24 11.07
N HIS A 254 -21.00 12.22 10.28
CA HIS A 254 -21.57 10.87 10.38
C HIS A 254 -21.42 10.32 11.82
N PRO A 255 -22.49 9.84 12.48
CA PRO A 255 -22.42 9.34 13.84
C PRO A 255 -21.29 8.30 14.00
N PRO A 256 -20.37 8.46 14.97
CA PRO A 256 -19.36 7.45 15.25
C PRO A 256 -19.96 6.07 15.51
N VAL A 257 -19.32 5.04 14.96
CA VAL A 257 -19.74 3.64 15.13
C VAL A 257 -18.50 2.81 15.43
N SER A 258 -18.61 1.90 16.38
CA SER A 258 -17.54 0.98 16.76
C SER A 258 -17.38 -0.15 15.74
N VAL A 259 -16.21 -0.77 15.69
CA VAL A 259 -15.97 -1.95 14.83
C VAL A 259 -16.93 -3.11 15.17
N PRO A 260 -17.21 -3.44 16.45
CA PRO A 260 -18.23 -4.44 16.78
C PRO A 260 -19.64 -4.09 16.27
N THR A 261 -20.08 -2.83 16.39
CA THR A 261 -21.38 -2.44 15.84
C THR A 261 -21.38 -2.45 14.30
N LEU A 262 -20.27 -2.12 13.64
CA LEU A 262 -20.19 -2.18 12.17
C LEU A 262 -20.44 -3.61 11.67
N LEU A 263 -19.74 -4.61 12.22
CA LEU A 263 -19.97 -6.02 11.85
C LEU A 263 -21.37 -6.48 12.25
N LYS A 264 -21.86 -6.09 13.44
CA LYS A 264 -23.23 -6.42 13.89
C LYS A 264 -24.28 -5.90 12.91
N LYS A 265 -24.21 -4.63 12.51
CA LYS A 265 -25.12 -4.00 11.52
C LYS A 265 -25.03 -4.70 10.16
N ALA A 266 -23.84 -5.11 9.71
CA ALA A 266 -23.67 -5.87 8.48
C ALA A 266 -24.35 -7.25 8.58
N ALA A 267 -24.19 -7.96 9.70
CA ALA A 267 -24.82 -9.26 9.97
C ALA A 267 -26.34 -9.18 10.20
N GLU A 268 -26.87 -8.06 10.68
CA GLU A 268 -28.31 -7.81 10.80
C GLU A 268 -28.93 -7.44 9.44
N LYS A 269 -28.23 -6.65 8.61
CA LYS A 269 -28.74 -6.15 7.32
C LYS A 269 -28.55 -7.13 6.16
N TYR A 270 -27.49 -7.93 6.17
CA TYR A 270 -27.11 -8.84 5.09
C TYR A 270 -26.86 -10.29 5.59
N PRO A 271 -27.71 -10.86 6.47
CA PRO A 271 -27.39 -12.07 7.24
C PRO A 271 -26.97 -13.26 6.37
N ASN A 272 -27.60 -13.43 5.20
CA ASN A 272 -27.39 -14.55 4.28
C ASN A 272 -26.43 -14.22 3.12
N THR A 273 -25.93 -12.98 3.02
CA THR A 273 -24.93 -12.63 2.01
C THR A 273 -23.58 -13.23 2.41
N HIS A 274 -22.87 -13.83 1.47
CA HIS A 274 -21.50 -14.29 1.71
C HIS A 274 -20.61 -13.10 2.06
N ALA A 275 -20.02 -13.11 3.25
CA ALA A 275 -19.01 -12.13 3.67
C ALA A 275 -17.61 -12.56 3.18
N LEU A 276 -17.28 -13.83 3.40
CA LEU A 276 -15.94 -14.39 3.21
C LEU A 276 -16.00 -15.61 2.29
N CYS A 277 -15.14 -15.67 1.27
CA CYS A 277 -15.07 -16.77 0.31
C CYS A 277 -13.61 -17.24 0.15
N VAL A 278 -13.28 -18.47 0.54
CA VAL A 278 -11.92 -19.02 0.48
C VAL A 278 -11.89 -20.33 -0.30
N LYS A 279 -10.86 -20.54 -1.13
CA LYS A 279 -10.72 -21.78 -1.92
C LYS A 279 -9.96 -22.83 -1.09
N ARG A 280 -10.60 -23.94 -0.74
CA ARG A 280 -10.01 -25.08 -0.02
C ARG A 280 -10.23 -26.36 -0.81
N ASN A 281 -9.17 -27.16 -1.02
CA ASN A 281 -9.20 -28.39 -1.81
C ASN A 281 -9.80 -28.20 -3.23
N GLY A 282 -9.56 -27.03 -3.85
CA GLY A 282 -10.09 -26.68 -5.17
C GLY A 282 -11.50 -26.06 -5.16
N GLU A 283 -12.24 -26.14 -4.06
CA GLU A 283 -13.62 -25.66 -3.95
C GLU A 283 -13.73 -24.33 -3.18
N TRP A 284 -14.64 -23.45 -3.59
CA TRP A 284 -14.98 -22.26 -2.81
C TRP A 284 -15.82 -22.64 -1.59
N LYS A 285 -15.33 -22.29 -0.40
CA LYS A 285 -16.06 -22.36 0.87
C LYS A 285 -16.43 -20.94 1.28
N ASN A 286 -17.70 -20.75 1.62
CA ASN A 286 -18.28 -19.44 1.89
C ASN A 286 -18.68 -19.36 3.37
N THR A 287 -18.60 -18.16 3.94
CA THR A 287 -19.12 -17.81 5.27
C THR A 287 -20.01 -16.59 5.10
N THR A 288 -21.26 -16.69 5.55
CA THR A 288 -22.23 -15.58 5.54
C THR A 288 -21.88 -14.51 6.58
N TYR A 289 -22.46 -13.30 6.46
CA TYR A 289 -22.27 -12.27 7.49
C TYR A 289 -22.77 -12.69 8.88
N ARG A 290 -23.86 -13.48 8.96
CA ARG A 290 -24.34 -14.06 10.23
C ARG A 290 -23.26 -14.95 10.85
N GLU A 291 -22.80 -15.95 10.11
CA GLU A 291 -21.78 -16.89 10.57
C GLU A 291 -20.45 -16.18 10.90
N TYR A 292 -20.06 -15.15 10.14
CA TYR A 292 -18.84 -14.39 10.41
C TYR A 292 -18.92 -13.65 11.75
N TYR A 293 -20.03 -12.97 12.03
CA TYR A 293 -20.28 -12.31 13.32
C TYR A 293 -20.26 -13.31 14.49
N ASP A 294 -20.91 -14.46 14.32
CA ASP A 294 -20.98 -15.50 15.35
C ASP A 294 -19.59 -16.14 15.59
N GLN A 295 -18.80 -16.37 14.53
CA GLN A 295 -17.42 -16.88 14.62
C GLN A 295 -16.49 -15.87 15.32
N VAL A 296 -16.63 -14.58 15.03
CA VAL A 296 -15.89 -13.50 15.72
C VAL A 296 -16.23 -13.47 17.21
N ARG A 297 -17.51 -13.55 17.59
CA ARG A 297 -17.92 -13.62 19.01
C ARG A 297 -17.37 -14.88 19.69
N ILE A 298 -17.41 -16.04 19.03
CA ILE A 298 -16.84 -17.29 19.55
C ILE A 298 -15.33 -17.15 19.80
N MET A 299 -14.57 -16.65 18.83
CA MET A 299 -13.12 -16.50 18.99
C MET A 299 -12.76 -15.41 20.00
N ALA A 300 -13.53 -14.31 20.10
CA ALA A 300 -13.35 -13.31 21.14
C ALA A 300 -13.51 -13.90 22.55
N LYS A 301 -14.53 -14.75 22.75
CA LYS A 301 -14.70 -15.50 24.01
C LYS A 301 -13.53 -16.47 24.28
N ALA A 302 -13.00 -17.11 23.24
CA ALA A 302 -11.81 -17.95 23.37
C ALA A 302 -10.59 -17.13 23.83
N PHE A 303 -10.32 -15.98 23.22
CA PHE A 303 -9.24 -15.08 23.61
C PHE A 303 -9.38 -14.59 25.06
N ILE A 304 -10.58 -14.17 25.47
CA ILE A 304 -10.87 -13.80 26.87
C ILE A 304 -10.56 -14.98 27.81
N LYS A 305 -11.00 -16.19 27.47
CA LYS A 305 -10.77 -17.40 28.29
C LYS A 305 -9.30 -17.83 28.34
N LEU A 306 -8.55 -17.61 27.26
CA LEU A 306 -7.10 -17.80 27.17
C LEU A 306 -6.31 -16.66 27.84
N GLY A 307 -7.01 -15.71 28.44
CA GLY A 307 -6.44 -14.70 29.32
C GLY A 307 -6.12 -13.37 28.63
N LEU A 308 -6.68 -13.05 27.46
CA LEU A 308 -6.48 -11.72 26.86
C LEU A 308 -7.02 -10.61 27.78
N ASP A 309 -6.12 -9.77 28.26
CA ASP A 309 -6.44 -8.56 29.01
C ASP A 309 -6.81 -7.40 28.07
N LEU A 310 -7.50 -6.38 28.61
CA LEU A 310 -7.81 -5.18 27.84
C LEU A 310 -6.51 -4.45 27.44
N TYR A 311 -6.50 -3.84 26.25
CA TYR A 311 -5.37 -3.04 25.72
C TYR A 311 -4.04 -3.82 25.59
N HIS A 312 -4.12 -5.13 25.36
CA HIS A 312 -2.97 -6.00 25.04
C HIS A 312 -3.08 -6.58 23.64
N GLY A 313 -1.93 -6.88 23.01
CA GLY A 313 -1.87 -7.35 21.64
C GLY A 313 -2.30 -8.81 21.41
N VAL A 314 -2.99 -9.03 20.30
CA VAL A 314 -3.08 -10.31 19.60
C VAL A 314 -2.29 -10.18 18.30
N CYS A 315 -1.13 -10.83 18.24
CA CYS A 315 -0.28 -10.81 17.04
C CYS A 315 -0.77 -11.85 16.02
N ILE A 316 -1.02 -11.43 14.78
CA ILE A 316 -1.57 -12.29 13.72
C ILE A 316 -0.54 -12.40 12.59
N LEU A 317 0.04 -13.59 12.40
CA LEU A 317 1.14 -13.85 11.48
C LEU A 317 0.76 -14.94 10.48
N GLY A 318 0.34 -14.52 9.29
CA GLY A 318 -0.16 -15.41 8.25
C GLY A 318 -0.62 -14.69 7.00
N PHE A 319 -0.84 -15.46 5.93
CA PHE A 319 -1.46 -14.99 4.70
C PHE A 319 -2.97 -14.75 4.86
N ASN A 320 -3.55 -14.10 3.86
CA ASN A 320 -4.94 -13.66 3.87
C ASN A 320 -5.90 -14.85 3.92
N SER A 321 -6.74 -14.90 4.95
CA SER A 321 -7.69 -16.00 5.20
C SER A 321 -8.89 -15.52 6.03
N PRO A 322 -10.01 -16.26 6.04
CA PRO A 322 -11.10 -16.02 6.98
C PRO A 322 -10.64 -16.08 8.44
N GLU A 323 -9.74 -17.00 8.79
CA GLU A 323 -9.17 -17.13 10.13
C GLU A 323 -8.39 -15.88 10.55
N TRP A 324 -7.65 -15.25 9.64
CA TRP A 324 -7.01 -13.95 9.85
C TRP A 324 -8.07 -12.87 10.19
N PHE A 325 -9.11 -12.77 9.37
CA PHE A 325 -10.23 -11.82 9.54
C PHE A 325 -11.00 -12.03 10.85
N ILE A 326 -11.19 -13.29 11.27
CA ILE A 326 -11.87 -13.65 12.51
C ILE A 326 -10.97 -13.31 13.70
N ALA A 327 -9.67 -13.57 13.62
CA ALA A 327 -8.71 -13.25 14.68
C ALA A 327 -8.56 -11.74 14.92
N ASP A 328 -8.49 -10.93 13.85
CA ASP A 328 -8.41 -9.47 13.94
C ASP A 328 -9.62 -8.90 14.69
N LEU A 329 -10.83 -9.19 14.19
CA LEU A 329 -12.05 -8.71 14.84
C LEU A 329 -12.29 -9.36 16.21
N ALA A 330 -11.87 -10.60 16.44
CA ALA A 330 -11.98 -11.23 17.77
C ALA A 330 -11.11 -10.54 18.82
N ALA A 331 -9.90 -10.10 18.46
CA ALA A 331 -9.04 -9.30 19.35
C ALA A 331 -9.73 -7.97 19.71
N VAL A 332 -10.30 -7.30 18.70
CA VAL A 332 -11.07 -6.07 18.86
C VAL A 332 -12.30 -6.27 19.75
N PHE A 333 -13.12 -7.29 19.51
CA PHE A 333 -14.31 -7.62 20.30
C PHE A 333 -13.96 -7.98 21.76
N ALA A 334 -12.81 -8.60 21.98
CA ALA A 334 -12.28 -8.89 23.32
C ALA A 334 -11.66 -7.66 24.02
N GLY A 335 -11.63 -6.49 23.38
CA GLY A 335 -11.05 -5.25 23.93
C GLY A 335 -9.52 -5.24 23.98
N GLY A 336 -8.86 -6.12 23.23
CA GLY A 336 -7.41 -6.08 22.97
C GLY A 336 -7.10 -5.31 21.68
N PHE A 337 -5.83 -5.36 21.27
CA PHE A 337 -5.39 -4.83 19.99
C PHE A 337 -5.21 -5.94 18.94
N ALA A 338 -5.80 -5.78 17.77
CA ALA A 338 -5.41 -6.56 16.61
C ALA A 338 -4.07 -6.05 16.06
N ALA A 339 -3.07 -6.92 15.93
CA ALA A 339 -1.73 -6.56 15.47
C ALA A 339 -1.25 -7.50 14.34
N GLY A 340 -1.49 -7.08 13.10
CA GLY A 340 -1.04 -7.83 11.91
C GLY A 340 0.48 -7.78 11.74
N ILE A 341 1.12 -8.95 11.61
CA ILE A 341 2.57 -9.10 11.43
C ILE A 341 2.85 -9.69 10.05
N TYR A 342 3.77 -9.09 9.28
CA TYR A 342 4.09 -9.55 7.93
C TYR A 342 4.71 -10.96 7.95
N THR A 343 4.25 -11.84 7.07
CA THR A 343 4.84 -13.19 6.87
C THR A 343 6.30 -13.17 6.39
N THR A 344 6.80 -12.00 5.95
CA THR A 344 8.20 -11.76 5.60
C THR A 344 9.07 -11.29 6.78
N ASN A 345 8.49 -10.98 7.95
CA ASN A 345 9.28 -10.54 9.10
C ASN A 345 10.20 -11.66 9.62
N THR A 346 11.38 -11.25 10.09
CA THR A 346 12.31 -12.10 10.84
C THR A 346 11.78 -12.31 12.27
N PRO A 347 12.27 -13.31 13.03
CA PRO A 347 11.88 -13.51 14.42
C PRO A 347 12.11 -12.25 15.28
N GLU A 348 13.19 -11.52 15.07
CA GLU A 348 13.55 -10.30 15.84
C GLU A 348 12.59 -9.14 15.54
N ALA A 349 12.15 -9.00 14.28
CA ALA A 349 11.13 -8.04 13.90
C ALA A 349 9.75 -8.41 14.49
N CYS A 350 9.44 -9.71 14.61
CA CYS A 350 8.25 -10.21 15.29
C CYS A 350 8.30 -9.92 16.81
N GLU A 351 9.46 -10.13 17.44
CA GLU A 351 9.71 -9.86 18.86
C GLU A 351 9.52 -8.38 19.20
N HIS A 352 10.11 -7.47 18.43
CA HIS A 352 9.92 -6.02 18.62
C HIS A 352 8.44 -5.61 18.60
N CYS A 353 7.66 -6.14 17.65
CA CYS A 353 6.23 -5.86 17.57
C CYS A 353 5.48 -6.38 18.80
N ALA A 354 5.71 -7.64 19.20
CA ALA A 354 5.05 -8.23 20.35
C ALA A 354 5.43 -7.58 21.69
N LEU A 355 6.67 -7.10 21.84
CA LEU A 355 7.07 -6.34 23.02
C LEU A 355 6.37 -4.96 23.07
N ASN A 356 6.22 -4.28 21.93
CA ASN A 356 5.58 -2.96 21.87
C ASN A 356 4.08 -3.00 22.22
N CYS A 357 3.34 -4.02 21.78
CA CYS A 357 1.93 -4.21 22.11
C CYS A 357 1.67 -5.14 23.32
N GLU A 358 2.72 -5.57 24.03
CA GLU A 358 2.64 -6.53 25.16
C GLU A 358 1.81 -7.78 24.79
N ALA A 359 2.08 -8.37 23.62
CA ALA A 359 1.25 -9.40 23.01
C ALA A 359 1.07 -10.63 23.91
N GLN A 360 -0.19 -10.97 24.19
CA GLN A 360 -0.56 -12.09 25.05
C GLN A 360 -0.97 -13.33 24.25
N ILE A 361 -1.46 -13.16 23.02
CA ILE A 361 -1.88 -14.23 22.13
C ILE A 361 -1.17 -14.06 20.79
N TRP A 362 -0.65 -15.16 20.24
CA TRP A 362 -0.26 -15.24 18.84
C TRP A 362 -1.23 -16.14 18.07
N VAL A 363 -1.64 -15.68 16.89
CA VAL A 363 -2.38 -16.47 15.90
C VAL A 363 -1.48 -16.62 14.68
N VAL A 364 -1.05 -17.86 14.39
CA VAL A 364 -0.09 -18.17 13.32
C VAL A 364 -0.74 -19.06 12.26
N GLU A 365 -0.38 -18.86 11.00
CA GLU A 365 -0.91 -19.65 9.89
C GLU A 365 -0.51 -21.11 10.01
N ASP A 366 0.78 -21.40 9.94
CA ASP A 366 1.31 -22.74 9.76
C ASP A 366 2.54 -23.00 10.67
N GLN A 367 3.10 -24.20 10.53
CA GLN A 367 4.33 -24.61 11.22
C GLN A 367 5.51 -23.64 10.96
N LYS A 368 5.62 -23.09 9.74
CA LYS A 368 6.70 -22.17 9.35
C LYS A 368 6.59 -20.81 10.06
N GLN A 369 5.38 -20.29 10.24
CA GLN A 369 5.17 -19.08 11.05
C GLN A 369 5.30 -19.38 12.54
N LEU A 370 4.82 -20.53 13.02
CA LEU A 370 4.98 -20.98 14.40
C LEU A 370 6.46 -21.03 14.81
N GLU A 371 7.33 -21.61 13.99
CA GLU A 371 8.78 -21.70 14.25
C GLU A 371 9.46 -20.35 14.50
N LYS A 372 9.01 -19.28 13.85
CA LYS A 372 9.53 -17.92 14.11
C LYS A 372 9.17 -17.45 15.52
N VAL A 373 7.93 -17.69 15.96
CA VAL A 373 7.46 -17.33 17.30
C VAL A 373 8.15 -18.21 18.36
N LEU A 374 8.37 -19.49 18.08
CA LEU A 374 9.09 -20.39 18.98
C LEU A 374 10.55 -19.95 19.22
N LYS A 375 11.25 -19.48 18.19
CA LYS A 375 12.62 -18.92 18.30
C LYS A 375 12.75 -17.72 19.24
N ILE A 376 11.65 -16.99 19.47
CA ILE A 376 11.61 -15.82 20.36
C ILE A 376 10.79 -16.04 21.64
N LYS A 377 10.12 -17.20 21.79
CA LYS A 377 9.15 -17.48 22.88
C LYS A 377 9.70 -17.16 24.27
N GLY A 378 10.97 -17.50 24.54
CA GLY A 378 11.63 -17.22 25.81
C GLY A 378 11.90 -15.73 26.12
N ARG A 379 11.70 -14.83 25.15
CA ARG A 379 11.85 -13.38 25.29
C ARG A 379 10.51 -12.62 25.19
N LEU A 380 9.37 -13.33 25.19
CA LEU A 380 8.03 -12.75 25.13
C LEU A 380 7.33 -12.85 26.51
N PRO A 381 7.58 -11.92 27.46
CA PRO A 381 7.12 -12.05 28.85
C PRO A 381 5.59 -12.04 29.02
N SER A 382 4.86 -11.41 28.09
CA SER A 382 3.40 -11.33 28.14
C SER A 382 2.70 -12.56 27.53
N LEU A 383 3.43 -13.46 26.85
CA LEU A 383 2.84 -14.52 26.04
C LEU A 383 2.12 -15.58 26.89
N LYS A 384 0.80 -15.71 26.68
CA LYS A 384 -0.06 -16.69 27.34
C LYS A 384 -0.33 -17.92 26.46
N ILE A 385 -0.56 -17.73 25.15
CA ILE A 385 -0.85 -18.85 24.23
C ILE A 385 -0.47 -18.56 22.77
N ILE A 386 -0.25 -19.63 21.99
CA ILE A 386 -0.14 -19.59 20.53
C ILE A 386 -1.27 -20.47 19.94
N ILE A 387 -1.93 -19.99 18.90
CA ILE A 387 -2.98 -20.69 18.16
C ILE A 387 -2.52 -20.84 16.70
N GLN A 388 -2.52 -22.06 16.17
CA GLN A 388 -2.20 -22.36 14.77
C GLN A 388 -3.48 -22.69 13.99
N TYR A 389 -3.68 -22.10 12.80
CA TYR A 389 -4.91 -22.25 12.03
C TYR A 389 -4.84 -23.07 10.73
N THR A 390 -3.65 -23.47 10.29
CA THR A 390 -3.45 -24.37 9.16
C THR A 390 -2.62 -25.58 9.59
N GLY A 391 -3.14 -26.78 9.33
CA GLY A 391 -2.54 -28.04 9.79
C GLY A 391 -2.76 -28.30 11.29
N LYS A 392 -2.25 -29.43 11.77
CA LYS A 392 -2.30 -29.77 13.20
C LYS A 392 -1.02 -29.29 13.88
N PRO A 393 -1.09 -28.52 14.99
CA PRO A 393 0.10 -28.18 15.75
C PRO A 393 0.70 -29.45 16.36
N THR A 394 2.03 -29.57 16.30
CA THR A 394 2.82 -30.70 16.83
C THR A 394 3.58 -30.34 18.10
N VAL A 395 3.44 -29.10 18.59
CA VAL A 395 4.24 -28.52 19.68
C VAL A 395 3.35 -28.31 20.91
N ASP A 396 3.80 -28.82 22.06
CA ASP A 396 3.09 -28.68 23.32
C ASP A 396 2.84 -27.22 23.71
N GLY A 397 1.61 -26.95 24.17
CA GLY A 397 1.15 -25.60 24.51
C GLY A 397 0.79 -24.72 23.31
N VAL A 398 0.66 -25.29 22.10
CA VAL A 398 0.07 -24.63 20.93
C VAL A 398 -1.32 -25.22 20.68
N LEU A 399 -2.34 -24.37 20.57
CA LEU A 399 -3.71 -24.80 20.27
C LEU A 399 -3.96 -24.83 18.76
N SER A 400 -4.80 -25.77 18.30
CA SER A 400 -5.38 -25.67 16.96
C SER A 400 -6.53 -24.65 16.95
N TRP A 401 -6.83 -24.10 15.78
CA TRP A 401 -7.96 -23.21 15.57
C TRP A 401 -9.30 -23.84 15.98
N GLU A 402 -9.53 -25.12 15.67
CA GLU A 402 -10.73 -25.85 16.07
C GLU A 402 -10.84 -25.95 17.59
N SER A 403 -9.73 -26.17 18.28
CA SER A 403 -9.67 -26.23 19.75
C SER A 403 -9.96 -24.87 20.38
N ALA A 404 -9.43 -23.79 19.82
CA ALA A 404 -9.74 -22.43 20.25
C ALA A 404 -11.23 -22.08 20.02
N MET A 405 -11.78 -22.41 18.84
CA MET A 405 -13.20 -22.23 18.53
C MET A 405 -14.11 -23.07 19.44
N ALA A 406 -13.74 -24.31 19.76
CA ALA A 406 -14.47 -25.16 20.69
C ALA A 406 -14.46 -24.59 22.12
N LEU A 407 -13.31 -24.12 22.60
CA LEU A 407 -13.18 -23.43 23.89
C LEU A 407 -14.07 -22.18 23.95
N GLY A 408 -14.09 -21.37 22.89
CA GLY A 408 -14.93 -20.18 22.76
C GLY A 408 -16.43 -20.50 22.80
N LYS A 409 -16.87 -21.57 22.14
CA LYS A 409 -18.27 -22.04 22.16
C LYS A 409 -18.75 -22.44 23.56
N GLN A 410 -17.86 -22.94 24.42
CA GLN A 410 -18.18 -23.34 25.80
C GLN A 410 -18.34 -22.16 26.76
N GLN A 411 -17.94 -20.93 26.39
CA GLN A 411 -18.04 -19.77 27.28
C GLN A 411 -19.38 -19.04 27.12
N SER A 412 -19.91 -18.50 28.23
CA SER A 412 -21.04 -17.58 28.22
C SER A 412 -20.68 -16.22 27.60
N ASP A 413 -21.65 -15.54 27.00
CA ASP A 413 -21.47 -14.21 26.40
C ASP A 413 -21.28 -13.08 27.43
N ASN A 414 -21.58 -13.32 28.71
CA ASN A 414 -21.59 -12.33 29.79
C ASN A 414 -20.34 -11.44 29.88
N GLU A 415 -19.12 -12.01 29.85
CA GLU A 415 -17.89 -11.20 29.92
C GLU A 415 -17.56 -10.51 28.58
N LEU A 416 -17.90 -11.12 27.44
CA LEU A 416 -17.76 -10.46 26.14
C LEU A 416 -18.66 -9.21 26.09
N ASP A 417 -19.94 -9.35 26.41
CA ASP A 417 -20.87 -8.21 26.39
C ASP A 417 -20.55 -7.17 27.48
N SER A 418 -19.98 -7.62 28.61
CA SER A 418 -19.39 -6.74 29.64
C SER A 418 -18.21 -5.92 29.11
N ARG A 419 -17.36 -6.47 28.24
CA ARG A 419 -16.28 -5.73 27.57
C ARG A 419 -16.84 -4.79 26.49
N LEU A 420 -17.74 -5.27 25.63
CA LEU A 420 -18.38 -4.46 24.59
C LEU A 420 -19.06 -3.20 25.17
N ARG A 421 -19.78 -3.30 26.31
CA ARG A 421 -20.37 -2.15 27.01
C ARG A 421 -19.35 -1.12 27.53
N ARG A 422 -18.10 -1.52 27.77
CA ARG A 422 -17.01 -0.65 28.25
C ARG A 422 -16.18 -0.02 27.12
N MET A 423 -16.32 -0.50 25.89
CA MET A 423 -15.60 0.03 24.72
C MET A 423 -16.17 1.40 24.31
N ALA A 424 -15.33 2.21 23.67
CA ALA A 424 -15.70 3.51 23.13
C ALA A 424 -15.02 3.74 21.77
N VAL A 425 -15.72 4.42 20.87
CA VAL A 425 -15.29 4.58 19.46
C VAL A 425 -13.93 5.29 19.30
N ASN A 426 -13.56 6.12 20.27
CA ASN A 426 -12.34 6.92 20.29
C ASN A 426 -11.20 6.28 21.09
N GLN A 427 -11.27 4.96 21.33
CA GLN A 427 -10.18 4.13 21.83
C GLN A 427 -9.49 3.36 20.70
N ALA A 428 -8.20 3.08 20.85
CA ALA A 428 -7.43 2.25 19.92
C ALA A 428 -7.94 0.80 19.92
N CYS A 429 -8.06 0.19 18.74
CA CYS A 429 -8.43 -1.22 18.59
C CYS A 429 -7.51 -2.01 17.65
N THR A 430 -6.80 -1.33 16.74
CA THR A 430 -5.94 -1.97 15.75
C THR A 430 -4.59 -1.27 15.69
N LEU A 431 -3.53 -2.06 15.54
CA LEU A 431 -2.14 -1.61 15.44
C LEU A 431 -1.57 -1.97 14.08
N ILE A 432 -1.18 -0.96 13.30
CA ILE A 432 -0.46 -1.16 12.03
C ILE A 432 1.02 -0.92 12.26
N TYR A 433 1.83 -1.97 12.14
CA TYR A 433 3.28 -1.88 12.30
C TYR A 433 3.95 -1.39 11.01
N THR A 434 4.43 -0.14 11.03
CA THR A 434 5.15 0.47 9.90
C THR A 434 6.66 0.38 10.09
N SER A 435 7.37 -0.29 9.18
CA SER A 435 8.82 -0.17 9.06
C SER A 435 9.17 1.16 8.37
N GLY A 436 9.79 2.09 9.10
CA GLY A 436 10.41 3.28 8.51
C GLY A 436 11.65 2.93 7.67
N THR A 437 12.25 3.92 7.03
CA THR A 437 13.47 3.74 6.22
C THR A 437 14.73 3.43 7.02
N THR A 438 14.75 3.72 8.33
CA THR A 438 15.96 3.72 9.18
C THR A 438 15.78 3.21 10.62
N GLY A 439 14.60 2.70 11.01
CA GLY A 439 14.32 2.37 12.42
C GLY A 439 13.34 1.21 12.61
N PRO A 440 13.23 0.69 13.84
CA PRO A 440 12.37 -0.44 14.16
C PRO A 440 10.88 -0.11 13.93
N PRO A 441 10.01 -1.11 13.69
CA PRO A 441 8.61 -0.89 13.39
C PRO A 441 7.87 -0.07 14.47
N LYS A 442 7.10 0.94 14.06
CA LYS A 442 6.23 1.71 14.95
C LYS A 442 4.81 1.15 14.88
N GLY A 443 4.16 0.93 16.03
CA GLY A 443 2.74 0.57 16.07
C GLY A 443 1.86 1.81 15.95
N VAL A 444 1.30 2.08 14.77
CA VAL A 444 0.31 3.14 14.56
C VAL A 444 -1.01 2.73 15.21
N MET A 445 -1.52 3.56 16.12
CA MET A 445 -2.77 3.30 16.85
C MET A 445 -3.98 3.82 16.07
N LEU A 446 -4.80 2.89 15.58
CA LEU A 446 -6.07 3.19 14.92
C LEU A 446 -7.22 2.95 15.89
N SER A 447 -8.04 3.99 16.08
CA SER A 447 -9.30 3.90 16.82
C SER A 447 -10.39 3.21 16.00
N HIS A 448 -11.47 2.80 16.67
CA HIS A 448 -12.64 2.33 15.94
C HIS A 448 -13.18 3.38 14.98
N ASP A 449 -13.31 4.64 15.43
CA ASP A 449 -13.81 5.74 14.59
C ASP A 449 -12.91 5.97 13.37
N ASN A 450 -11.59 5.90 13.53
CA ASN A 450 -10.65 5.99 12.41
C ASN A 450 -11.00 4.98 11.30
N LEU A 451 -11.25 3.72 11.66
CA LEU A 451 -11.50 2.63 10.72
C LEU A 451 -12.91 2.69 10.12
N THR A 452 -13.94 2.81 10.97
CA THR A 452 -15.34 2.76 10.53
C THR A 452 -15.75 4.02 9.76
N TRP A 453 -15.27 5.20 10.17
CA TRP A 453 -15.52 6.44 9.44
C TRP A 453 -14.83 6.46 8.08
N THR A 454 -13.59 5.99 7.99
CA THR A 454 -12.86 5.94 6.71
C THR A 454 -13.54 4.96 5.75
N ALA A 455 -14.05 3.83 6.24
CA ALA A 455 -14.85 2.90 5.43
C ALA A 455 -16.15 3.55 4.91
N HIS A 456 -16.90 4.23 5.77
CA HIS A 456 -18.09 5.01 5.39
C HIS A 456 -17.75 6.07 4.32
N ALA A 457 -16.75 6.91 4.57
CA ALA A 457 -16.39 8.01 3.69
C ALA A 457 -15.97 7.53 2.29
N ASN A 458 -15.23 6.42 2.20
CA ASN A 458 -14.87 5.81 0.92
C ASN A 458 -16.07 5.20 0.19
N CYS A 459 -16.96 4.49 0.91
CA CYS A 459 -18.16 3.90 0.30
C CYS A 459 -19.10 4.95 -0.28
N VAL A 460 -19.28 6.09 0.41
CA VAL A 460 -20.11 7.21 -0.05
C VAL A 460 -19.43 7.95 -1.21
N ASN A 461 -18.14 8.26 -1.10
CA ASN A 461 -17.42 9.02 -2.11
C ASN A 461 -17.30 8.29 -3.46
N ALA A 462 -17.11 6.97 -3.43
CA ALA A 462 -16.90 6.15 -4.63
C ALA A 462 -18.09 5.21 -4.97
N ASP A 463 -19.29 5.61 -4.56
CA ASP A 463 -20.60 5.06 -4.97
C ASP A 463 -20.68 3.52 -4.92
N PHE A 464 -20.47 2.97 -3.71
CA PHE A 464 -20.47 1.51 -3.48
C PHE A 464 -21.90 0.94 -3.42
N ASN A 465 -22.17 -0.10 -4.20
CA ASN A 465 -23.49 -0.76 -4.30
C ASN A 465 -23.75 -1.65 -3.08
N PRO A 466 -24.63 -1.27 -2.13
CA PRO A 466 -24.74 -2.01 -0.88
C PRO A 466 -25.26 -3.44 -1.10
N GLY A 467 -24.59 -4.42 -0.48
CA GLY A 467 -24.90 -5.85 -0.62
C GLY A 467 -24.45 -6.52 -1.93
N LYS A 468 -23.77 -5.81 -2.84
CA LYS A 468 -23.48 -6.29 -4.21
C LYS A 468 -22.01 -6.20 -4.64
N GLU A 469 -21.16 -5.51 -3.88
CA GLU A 469 -19.74 -5.36 -4.20
C GLU A 469 -18.95 -6.65 -3.95
N ILE A 470 -18.00 -6.95 -4.84
CA ILE A 470 -17.11 -8.12 -4.77
C ILE A 470 -15.66 -7.66 -4.75
N PHE A 471 -14.93 -8.15 -3.75
CA PHE A 471 -13.54 -7.81 -3.45
C PHE A 471 -12.65 -9.04 -3.59
N LEU A 472 -11.36 -8.81 -3.84
CA LEU A 472 -10.34 -9.85 -3.92
C LEU A 472 -9.19 -9.49 -2.98
N SER A 473 -9.08 -10.21 -1.87
CA SER A 473 -8.02 -10.04 -0.88
C SER A 473 -6.77 -10.82 -1.29
N PHE A 474 -5.69 -10.08 -1.55
CA PHE A 474 -4.37 -10.62 -1.89
C PHE A 474 -3.20 -9.72 -1.44
N LEU A 475 -3.49 -8.49 -0.97
CA LEU A 475 -2.49 -7.57 -0.41
C LEU A 475 -2.29 -7.91 1.07
N PRO A 476 -1.07 -7.80 1.65
CA PRO A 476 -0.83 -8.26 3.02
C PRO A 476 -1.71 -7.54 4.06
N LEU A 477 -2.52 -8.29 4.82
CA LEU A 477 -3.44 -7.74 5.83
C LEU A 477 -2.75 -7.08 7.04
N SER A 478 -1.43 -7.24 7.18
CA SER A 478 -0.57 -6.44 8.06
C SER A 478 -0.46 -4.97 7.64
N HIS A 479 -0.92 -4.60 6.44
CA HIS A 479 -0.88 -3.25 5.89
C HIS A 479 -2.28 -2.62 5.85
N VAL A 480 -2.38 -1.35 6.26
CA VAL A 480 -3.67 -0.63 6.38
C VAL A 480 -4.51 -0.65 5.10
N ALA A 481 -3.87 -0.58 3.92
CA ALA A 481 -4.59 -0.53 2.64
C ALA A 481 -5.37 -1.83 2.37
N ALA A 482 -4.82 -2.98 2.77
CA ALA A 482 -5.51 -4.27 2.65
C ALA A 482 -6.63 -4.37 3.68
N GLN A 483 -6.41 -3.95 4.93
CA GLN A 483 -7.48 -3.92 5.93
C GLN A 483 -8.65 -3.02 5.51
N MET A 484 -8.36 -1.82 4.97
CA MET A 484 -9.42 -0.94 4.51
C MET A 484 -10.15 -1.53 3.31
N ALA A 485 -9.44 -2.01 2.27
CA ALA A 485 -10.04 -2.49 1.03
C ALA A 485 -10.75 -3.87 1.17
N ASP A 486 -10.23 -4.75 2.02
CA ASP A 486 -10.64 -6.16 2.08
C ASP A 486 -11.53 -6.47 3.31
N LEU A 487 -11.40 -5.70 4.40
CA LEU A 487 -12.10 -5.94 5.68
C LEU A 487 -13.10 -4.81 5.99
N TYR A 488 -12.65 -3.57 6.20
CA TYR A 488 -13.53 -2.50 6.72
C TYR A 488 -14.50 -1.93 5.68
N ILE A 489 -14.06 -1.68 4.44
CA ILE A 489 -14.95 -1.23 3.35
C ILE A 489 -15.97 -2.32 2.98
N PRO A 490 -15.60 -3.62 2.83
CA PRO A 490 -16.59 -4.67 2.55
C PRO A 490 -17.61 -4.83 3.68
N MET A 491 -17.21 -4.79 4.96
CA MET A 491 -18.15 -4.80 6.09
C MET A 491 -19.16 -3.64 6.01
N TYR A 492 -18.72 -2.42 5.71
CA TYR A 492 -19.63 -1.27 5.58
C TYR A 492 -20.57 -1.43 4.37
N ALA A 493 -20.03 -1.85 3.22
CA ALA A 493 -20.80 -2.05 2.00
C ALA A 493 -21.72 -3.30 2.04
N GLY A 494 -21.48 -4.26 2.95
CA GLY A 494 -22.10 -5.59 2.89
C GLY A 494 -21.60 -6.44 1.72
N GLY A 495 -20.37 -6.22 1.27
CA GLY A 495 -19.79 -6.89 0.09
C GLY A 495 -19.21 -8.27 0.40
N THR A 496 -18.89 -9.03 -0.65
CA THR A 496 -18.27 -10.36 -0.56
C THR A 496 -16.78 -10.27 -0.83
N CYS A 497 -15.96 -10.72 0.13
CA CYS A 497 -14.51 -10.76 0.02
C CYS A 497 -14.02 -12.17 -0.33
N TYR A 498 -13.39 -12.32 -1.50
CA TYR A 498 -12.74 -13.55 -1.92
C TYR A 498 -11.26 -13.53 -1.55
N PHE A 499 -10.75 -14.60 -0.97
CA PHE A 499 -9.33 -14.77 -0.65
C PHE A 499 -8.59 -15.40 -1.82
N ALA A 500 -7.53 -14.73 -2.28
CA ALA A 500 -6.63 -15.28 -3.28
C ALA A 500 -5.72 -16.38 -2.69
N LEU A 501 -5.19 -17.25 -3.56
CA LEU A 501 -4.24 -18.29 -3.13
C LEU A 501 -2.92 -17.65 -2.64
N PRO A 502 -2.16 -18.31 -1.74
CA PRO A 502 -0.87 -17.78 -1.24
C PRO A 502 0.18 -17.49 -2.32
N ASP A 503 0.06 -18.08 -3.50
CA ASP A 503 0.91 -17.86 -4.67
C ASP A 503 0.39 -16.76 -5.63
N ALA A 504 -0.62 -15.97 -5.23
CA ALA A 504 -1.26 -14.95 -6.06
C ALA A 504 -0.25 -14.03 -6.76
N LEU A 505 0.64 -13.41 -5.98
CA LEU A 505 1.68 -12.50 -6.50
C LEU A 505 2.76 -13.26 -7.29
N LYS A 506 2.99 -14.54 -7.00
CA LYS A 506 3.93 -15.40 -7.75
C LYS A 506 3.40 -15.69 -9.16
N GLY A 507 2.13 -16.09 -9.30
CA GLY A 507 1.52 -16.31 -10.61
C GLY A 507 -0.01 -16.44 -10.68
N SER A 508 -0.68 -16.94 -9.63
CA SER A 508 -2.08 -17.37 -9.72
C SER A 508 -3.13 -16.26 -9.74
N LEU A 509 -2.78 -15.01 -9.38
CA LEU A 509 -3.72 -13.88 -9.29
C LEU A 509 -4.57 -13.68 -10.56
N GLY A 510 -3.96 -13.86 -11.75
CA GLY A 510 -4.67 -13.72 -13.03
C GLY A 510 -5.71 -14.82 -13.31
N GLN A 511 -5.61 -15.98 -12.65
CA GLN A 511 -6.65 -17.01 -12.68
C GLN A 511 -7.74 -16.68 -11.66
N THR A 512 -7.37 -16.29 -10.44
CA THR A 512 -8.35 -15.89 -9.42
C THR A 512 -9.21 -14.71 -9.86
N LEU A 513 -8.62 -13.70 -10.53
CA LEU A 513 -9.37 -12.58 -11.10
C LEU A 513 -10.46 -13.02 -12.10
N LYS A 514 -10.18 -14.01 -12.95
CA LYS A 514 -11.15 -14.54 -13.92
C LYS A 514 -12.30 -15.31 -13.26
N GLU A 515 -12.02 -15.98 -12.14
CA GLU A 515 -13.03 -16.71 -11.36
C GLU A 515 -13.91 -15.74 -10.54
N VAL A 516 -13.30 -14.77 -9.86
CA VAL A 516 -13.96 -13.87 -8.91
C VAL A 516 -14.66 -12.69 -9.59
N ARG A 517 -14.03 -12.13 -10.64
CA ARG A 517 -14.49 -10.93 -11.38
C ARG A 517 -14.92 -9.78 -10.46
N PRO A 518 -13.97 -9.22 -9.66
CA PRO A 518 -14.26 -8.20 -8.65
C PRO A 518 -14.84 -6.92 -9.26
N THR A 519 -15.65 -6.21 -8.47
CA THR A 519 -16.31 -4.96 -8.87
C THR A 519 -15.51 -3.71 -8.49
N ARG A 520 -14.53 -3.85 -7.59
CA ARG A 520 -13.55 -2.84 -7.18
C ARG A 520 -12.19 -3.53 -7.14
N PHE A 521 -11.14 -2.92 -7.67
CA PHE A 521 -9.81 -3.54 -7.71
C PHE A 521 -8.70 -2.55 -7.36
N LEU A 522 -8.06 -2.78 -6.21
CA LEU A 522 -6.87 -2.08 -5.74
C LEU A 522 -5.63 -2.96 -5.98
N GLY A 523 -4.64 -2.39 -6.67
CA GLY A 523 -3.33 -2.98 -6.85
C GLY A 523 -2.23 -2.03 -6.40
N VAL A 524 -1.04 -2.58 -6.12
CA VAL A 524 0.20 -1.79 -6.09
C VAL A 524 0.76 -1.66 -7.51
N PRO A 525 1.61 -0.66 -7.84
CA PRO A 525 2.16 -0.47 -9.19
C PRO A 525 2.71 -1.75 -9.82
N ARG A 526 3.42 -2.58 -9.05
CA ARG A 526 3.99 -3.84 -9.53
C ARG A 526 2.96 -4.86 -10.05
N VAL A 527 1.72 -4.82 -9.55
CA VAL A 527 0.62 -5.66 -10.05
C VAL A 527 0.16 -5.15 -11.42
N TRP A 528 -0.02 -3.84 -11.54
CA TRP A 528 -0.40 -3.18 -12.81
C TRP A 528 0.69 -3.29 -13.87
N GLU A 529 1.96 -3.18 -13.52
CA GLU A 529 3.12 -3.48 -14.36
C GLU A 529 3.09 -4.93 -14.88
N LYS A 530 2.92 -5.91 -14.00
CA LYS A 530 2.88 -7.34 -14.39
C LYS A 530 1.69 -7.67 -15.29
N ILE A 531 0.57 -6.94 -15.16
CA ILE A 531 -0.55 -7.01 -16.10
C ILE A 531 -0.16 -6.34 -17.43
N TYR A 532 0.41 -5.14 -17.40
CA TYR A 532 0.87 -4.40 -18.58
C TYR A 532 1.88 -5.18 -19.42
N GLU A 533 2.93 -5.74 -18.80
CA GLU A 533 3.96 -6.57 -19.43
C GLU A 533 3.34 -7.76 -20.19
N LYS A 534 2.44 -8.51 -19.55
CA LYS A 534 1.71 -9.63 -20.18
C LYS A 534 0.81 -9.17 -21.34
N MET A 535 0.12 -8.04 -21.19
CA MET A 535 -0.72 -7.50 -22.25
C MET A 535 0.11 -6.98 -23.43
N MET A 536 1.31 -6.45 -23.19
CA MET A 536 2.26 -6.07 -24.23
C MET A 536 2.80 -7.28 -24.98
N GLU A 537 3.10 -8.38 -24.29
CA GLU A 537 3.51 -9.63 -24.93
C GLU A 537 2.42 -10.17 -25.88
N VAL A 538 1.15 -10.22 -25.42
CA VAL A 538 0.00 -10.61 -26.26
C VAL A 538 -0.22 -9.62 -27.41
N GLY A 539 -0.03 -8.32 -27.16
CA GLY A 539 -0.10 -7.27 -28.17
C GLY A 539 0.95 -7.42 -29.28
N ARG A 540 2.20 -7.75 -28.93
CA ARG A 540 3.29 -8.00 -29.89
C ARG A 540 3.01 -9.19 -30.81
N LYS A 541 2.36 -10.24 -30.29
CA LYS A 541 1.93 -11.42 -31.07
C LYS A 541 0.71 -11.15 -31.97
N THR A 542 0.06 -9.99 -31.86
CA THR A 542 -1.13 -9.63 -32.64
C THR A 542 -0.75 -8.89 -33.92
N THR A 543 -1.03 -9.49 -35.08
CA THR A 543 -0.66 -8.97 -36.41
C THR A 543 -1.87 -8.68 -37.31
N GLY A 544 -1.62 -8.08 -38.49
CA GLY A 544 -2.61 -7.87 -39.54
C GLY A 544 -3.83 -7.03 -39.12
N ILE A 545 -5.02 -7.42 -39.59
CA ILE A 545 -6.29 -6.71 -39.34
C ILE A 545 -6.57 -6.58 -37.84
N LYS A 546 -6.27 -7.61 -37.03
CA LYS A 546 -6.45 -7.58 -35.57
C LYS A 546 -5.62 -6.46 -34.91
N LYS A 547 -4.38 -6.25 -35.38
CA LYS A 547 -3.52 -5.14 -34.90
C LYS A 547 -4.13 -3.79 -35.25
N SER A 548 -4.62 -3.63 -36.47
CA SER A 548 -5.24 -2.37 -36.94
C SER A 548 -6.49 -2.02 -36.13
N ILE A 549 -7.37 -2.99 -35.89
CA ILE A 549 -8.55 -2.84 -35.01
C ILE A 549 -8.15 -2.46 -33.59
N ALA A 550 -7.15 -3.14 -33.02
CA ALA A 550 -6.68 -2.86 -31.66
C ALA A 550 -6.05 -1.46 -31.53
N THR A 551 -5.28 -1.00 -32.53
CA THR A 551 -4.67 0.34 -32.55
C THR A 551 -5.73 1.42 -32.68
N TRP A 552 -6.71 1.25 -33.58
CA TRP A 552 -7.86 2.16 -33.70
C TRP A 552 -8.65 2.24 -32.39
N ALA A 553 -9.01 1.09 -31.81
CA ALA A 553 -9.73 1.07 -30.54
C ALA A 553 -8.95 1.76 -29.41
N LYS A 554 -7.62 1.59 -29.35
CA LYS A 554 -6.76 2.28 -28.38
C LYS A 554 -6.79 3.81 -28.50
N ALA A 555 -6.78 4.33 -29.72
CA ALA A 555 -6.91 5.78 -29.95
C ALA A 555 -8.27 6.29 -29.45
N ILE A 556 -9.35 5.58 -29.75
CA ILE A 556 -10.72 5.92 -29.30
C ILE A 556 -10.85 5.84 -27.76
N GLY A 557 -10.23 4.86 -27.11
CA GLY A 557 -10.24 4.72 -25.65
C GLY A 557 -9.43 5.80 -24.93
N LEU A 558 -8.27 6.18 -25.51
CA LEU A 558 -7.44 7.26 -24.98
C LEU A 558 -8.14 8.61 -25.11
N GLU A 559 -8.69 8.93 -26.28
CA GLU A 559 -9.52 10.11 -26.54
C GLU A 559 -10.68 10.22 -25.53
N ALA A 560 -11.41 9.12 -25.30
CA ALA A 560 -12.52 9.10 -24.34
C ALA A 560 -12.07 9.42 -22.90
N ASN A 561 -10.92 8.90 -22.46
CA ASN A 561 -10.41 9.16 -21.11
C ASN A 561 -9.69 10.52 -21.00
N MET A 562 -9.16 11.08 -22.09
CA MET A 562 -8.67 12.47 -22.12
C MET A 562 -9.81 13.48 -22.03
N ARG A 563 -10.99 13.18 -22.60
CA ARG A 563 -12.22 13.97 -22.40
C ARG A 563 -12.68 13.94 -20.95
N LYS A 564 -12.76 12.76 -20.30
CA LYS A 564 -13.13 12.63 -18.87
C LYS A 564 -12.23 13.48 -17.95
N GLN A 565 -10.92 13.53 -18.20
CA GLN A 565 -9.98 14.37 -17.44
C GLN A 565 -10.27 15.88 -17.55
N ARG A 566 -10.98 16.31 -18.62
CA ARG A 566 -11.44 17.69 -18.85
C ARG A 566 -12.92 17.88 -18.47
N GLN A 567 -13.50 16.97 -17.69
CA GLN A 567 -14.94 16.94 -17.33
C GLN A 567 -15.89 16.80 -18.53
N ASP A 568 -15.40 16.37 -19.70
CA ASP A 568 -16.23 15.98 -20.84
C ASP A 568 -16.51 14.48 -20.81
N PHE A 569 -17.77 14.12 -20.58
CA PHE A 569 -18.24 12.73 -20.54
C PHE A 569 -18.81 12.24 -21.89
N SER A 570 -18.65 13.03 -22.97
CA SER A 570 -19.06 12.64 -24.32
C SER A 570 -18.24 11.44 -24.83
N LYS A 571 -18.92 10.53 -25.52
CA LYS A 571 -18.28 9.36 -26.14
C LYS A 571 -17.77 9.74 -27.54
N PRO A 572 -16.49 9.57 -27.86
CA PRO A 572 -15.99 9.82 -29.21
C PRO A 572 -16.63 8.85 -30.22
N PHE A 573 -16.67 9.28 -31.49
CA PHE A 573 -17.26 8.48 -32.56
C PHE A 573 -16.61 7.09 -32.66
N GLY A 574 -17.43 6.04 -32.77
CA GLY A 574 -16.95 4.66 -32.78
C GLY A 574 -16.67 4.03 -31.41
N TYR A 575 -16.74 4.78 -30.29
CA TYR A 575 -16.51 4.23 -28.94
C TYR A 575 -17.41 3.02 -28.62
N SER A 576 -18.70 3.07 -28.96
CA SER A 576 -19.62 1.95 -28.73
C SER A 576 -19.19 0.67 -29.46
N VAL A 577 -18.62 0.81 -30.67
CA VAL A 577 -18.06 -0.31 -31.44
C VAL A 577 -16.77 -0.79 -30.77
N ALA A 578 -15.81 0.10 -30.51
CA ALA A 578 -14.54 -0.24 -29.84
C ALA A 578 -14.76 -0.96 -28.50
N ASN A 579 -15.75 -0.53 -27.72
CA ASN A 579 -16.16 -1.18 -26.49
C ASN A 579 -16.68 -2.61 -26.72
N ALA A 580 -17.58 -2.80 -27.69
CA ALA A 580 -18.16 -4.11 -28.00
C ALA A 580 -17.12 -5.11 -28.54
N ILE A 581 -16.23 -4.67 -29.45
CA ILE A 581 -15.32 -5.59 -30.14
C ILE A 581 -13.95 -5.75 -29.48
N VAL A 582 -13.48 -4.76 -28.70
CA VAL A 582 -12.17 -4.76 -28.03
C VAL A 582 -12.29 -4.64 -26.50
N PHE A 583 -12.79 -3.53 -25.96
CA PHE A 583 -12.63 -3.25 -24.51
C PHE A 583 -13.33 -4.28 -23.61
N LYS A 584 -14.59 -4.64 -23.88
CA LYS A 584 -15.31 -5.70 -23.13
C LYS A 584 -14.54 -7.02 -23.12
N LYS A 585 -13.95 -7.41 -24.25
CA LYS A 585 -13.18 -8.67 -24.36
C LYS A 585 -11.89 -8.61 -23.56
N ILE A 586 -11.18 -7.48 -23.61
CA ILE A 586 -9.96 -7.27 -22.83
C ILE A 586 -10.27 -7.30 -21.33
N LYS A 587 -11.28 -6.54 -20.88
CA LYS A 587 -11.71 -6.54 -19.48
C LYS A 587 -12.12 -7.95 -19.02
N ALA A 588 -12.86 -8.71 -19.84
CA ALA A 588 -13.24 -10.08 -19.50
C ALA A 588 -12.04 -11.05 -19.41
N VAL A 589 -11.05 -10.94 -20.31
CA VAL A 589 -9.81 -11.75 -20.26
C VAL A 589 -8.99 -11.44 -19.01
N LEU A 590 -9.05 -10.21 -18.48
CA LEU A 590 -8.42 -9.81 -17.23
C LEU A 590 -9.23 -10.17 -15.97
N GLY A 591 -10.49 -10.58 -16.11
CA GLY A 591 -11.41 -10.72 -14.97
C GLY A 591 -11.86 -9.37 -14.37
N LEU A 592 -11.83 -8.30 -15.16
CA LEU A 592 -12.10 -6.92 -14.75
C LEU A 592 -13.30 -6.29 -15.47
N ASP A 593 -14.17 -7.11 -16.09
CA ASP A 593 -15.35 -6.68 -16.85
C ASP A 593 -16.52 -6.19 -15.99
N ARG A 594 -16.53 -6.57 -14.71
CA ARG A 594 -17.46 -6.06 -13.70
C ARG A 594 -16.87 -4.92 -12.85
N CYS A 595 -15.59 -4.62 -13.03
CA CYS A 595 -14.89 -3.63 -12.21
C CYS A 595 -15.21 -2.22 -12.69
N THR A 596 -15.49 -1.31 -11.75
CA THR A 596 -15.81 0.11 -12.02
C THR A 596 -14.84 1.09 -11.35
N LEU A 597 -13.96 0.60 -10.48
CA LEU A 597 -12.93 1.41 -9.81
C LEU A 597 -11.60 0.66 -9.84
N TYR A 598 -10.62 1.26 -10.49
CA TYR A 598 -9.30 0.69 -10.75
C TYR A 598 -8.25 1.55 -10.07
N LEU A 599 -7.67 1.07 -8.97
CA LEU A 599 -6.78 1.86 -8.12
C LEU A 599 -5.34 1.33 -8.14
N SER A 600 -4.38 2.23 -8.29
CA SER A 600 -2.97 2.01 -7.97
C SER A 600 -2.62 2.77 -6.70
N GLY A 601 -1.95 2.14 -5.74
CA GLY A 601 -1.63 2.79 -4.46
C GLY A 601 -0.36 2.30 -3.78
N ALA A 602 -0.08 2.87 -2.61
CA ALA A 602 1.13 2.69 -1.80
C ALA A 602 2.46 3.21 -2.41
N ALA A 603 2.60 3.29 -3.73
CA ALA A 603 3.72 3.93 -4.43
C ALA A 603 3.25 4.56 -5.76
N PRO A 604 3.98 5.55 -6.32
CA PRO A 604 3.68 6.12 -7.63
C PRO A 604 3.71 5.07 -8.74
N ILE A 605 2.95 5.30 -9.82
CA ILE A 605 2.97 4.48 -11.03
C ILE A 605 3.35 5.31 -12.26
N ALA A 606 4.15 4.73 -13.15
CA ALA A 606 4.63 5.43 -14.35
C ALA A 606 3.45 5.97 -15.20
N PRO A 607 3.45 7.27 -15.58
CA PRO A 607 2.37 7.88 -16.39
C PRO A 607 2.13 7.20 -17.76
N GLU A 608 3.13 6.52 -18.31
CA GLU A 608 3.00 5.60 -19.46
C GLU A 608 1.95 4.52 -19.21
N ILE A 609 2.03 3.83 -18.07
CA ILE A 609 1.19 2.69 -17.74
C ILE A 609 -0.24 3.15 -17.48
N LEU A 610 -0.43 4.30 -16.83
CA LEU A 610 -1.74 4.95 -16.69
C LEU A 610 -2.37 5.21 -18.08
N ARG A 611 -1.64 5.90 -18.97
CA ARG A 611 -2.11 6.18 -20.34
C ARG A 611 -2.38 4.91 -21.14
N TYR A 612 -1.60 3.85 -20.92
CA TYR A 612 -1.84 2.54 -21.53
C TYR A 612 -3.19 1.94 -21.11
N PHE A 613 -3.49 1.88 -19.82
CA PHE A 613 -4.78 1.36 -19.34
C PHE A 613 -5.94 2.27 -19.77
N HIS A 614 -5.75 3.59 -19.78
CA HIS A 614 -6.75 4.54 -20.29
C HIS A 614 -7.07 4.29 -21.78
N SER A 615 -6.07 3.94 -22.60
CA SER A 615 -6.29 3.54 -24.00
C SER A 615 -7.19 2.29 -24.16
N LEU A 616 -7.31 1.48 -23.11
CA LEU A 616 -8.12 0.26 -23.08
C LEU A 616 -9.48 0.43 -22.38
N ASP A 617 -9.91 1.68 -22.17
CA ASP A 617 -11.11 2.03 -21.40
C ASP A 617 -11.05 1.52 -19.94
N ILE A 618 -9.85 1.31 -19.40
CA ILE A 618 -9.61 1.02 -17.98
C ILE A 618 -9.08 2.33 -17.36
N PRO A 619 -9.94 3.19 -16.77
CA PRO A 619 -9.50 4.40 -16.08
C PRO A 619 -8.79 4.02 -14.77
N LEU A 620 -7.55 3.56 -14.89
CA LEU A 620 -6.64 3.33 -13.77
C LEU A 620 -6.29 4.68 -13.15
N THR A 621 -6.61 4.84 -11.87
CA THR A 621 -6.37 6.06 -11.10
C THR A 621 -5.46 5.75 -9.90
N GLU A 622 -4.92 6.79 -9.27
CA GLU A 622 -4.07 6.65 -8.10
C GLU A 622 -4.85 6.94 -6.80
N ILE A 623 -4.40 6.33 -5.70
CA ILE A 623 -4.91 6.55 -4.35
C ILE A 623 -3.74 6.79 -3.39
N TYR A 624 -3.81 7.85 -2.59
CA TYR A 624 -2.74 8.26 -1.69
C TYR A 624 -3.23 8.35 -0.24
N GLY A 625 -2.32 8.04 0.67
CA GLY A 625 -2.59 7.80 2.07
C GLY A 625 -1.51 6.93 2.72
N MET A 626 -1.54 6.86 4.04
CA MET A 626 -0.55 6.18 4.87
C MET A 626 -1.21 5.49 6.07
N SER A 627 -0.45 4.71 6.85
CA SER A 627 -0.97 4.06 8.06
C SER A 627 -1.46 5.08 9.08
N GLU A 628 -0.71 6.17 9.24
CA GLU A 628 -1.02 7.29 10.13
C GLU A 628 -2.28 8.07 9.72
N SER A 629 -2.79 7.88 8.49
CA SER A 629 -4.06 8.42 7.97
C SER A 629 -5.13 7.33 7.76
N THR A 630 -5.00 6.17 8.41
CA THR A 630 -5.93 5.03 8.31
C THR A 630 -6.16 4.56 6.87
N GLY A 631 -5.10 4.60 6.05
CA GLY A 631 -5.18 4.34 4.63
C GLY A 631 -5.56 5.61 3.85
N PRO A 632 -6.59 5.57 2.99
CA PRO A 632 -6.77 6.57 1.93
C PRO A 632 -7.15 7.96 2.44
N HIS A 633 -6.47 8.98 1.91
CA HIS A 633 -6.73 10.41 2.13
C HIS A 633 -7.25 11.10 0.86
N THR A 634 -6.63 10.80 -0.29
CA THR A 634 -7.07 11.27 -1.62
C THR A 634 -7.27 10.07 -2.55
N ILE A 635 -8.21 10.19 -3.48
CA ILE A 635 -8.58 9.12 -4.41
C ILE A 635 -8.95 9.69 -5.79
N GLY A 636 -8.38 9.12 -6.84
CA GLY A 636 -8.84 9.36 -8.21
C GLY A 636 -10.03 8.45 -8.56
N MET A 637 -11.04 9.01 -9.21
CA MET A 637 -12.29 8.33 -9.56
C MET A 637 -12.58 8.47 -11.06
N GLU A 638 -13.43 7.61 -11.65
CA GLU A 638 -13.72 7.66 -13.10
C GLU A 638 -14.21 9.06 -13.58
N LYS A 639 -14.91 9.79 -12.73
CA LYS A 639 -15.40 11.16 -13.01
C LYS A 639 -14.46 12.27 -12.54
N ALA A 640 -13.40 11.95 -11.80
CA ALA A 640 -12.47 12.91 -11.21
C ALA A 640 -11.07 12.30 -11.10
N PHE A 641 -10.29 12.40 -12.18
CA PHE A 641 -8.91 11.97 -12.22
C PHE A 641 -8.08 12.85 -13.16
N LYS A 642 -6.76 12.89 -12.92
CA LYS A 642 -5.75 13.45 -13.81
C LYS A 642 -4.54 12.50 -13.80
N VAL A 643 -3.89 12.30 -14.94
CA VAL A 643 -2.67 11.45 -15.02
C VAL A 643 -1.55 12.07 -14.18
N GLY A 644 -0.96 11.29 -13.26
CA GLY A 644 0.09 11.74 -12.34
C GLY A 644 -0.42 12.48 -11.10
N SER A 645 -1.74 12.55 -10.89
CA SER A 645 -2.32 13.05 -9.64
C SER A 645 -2.72 11.89 -8.72
N ALA A 646 -2.46 12.10 -7.43
CA ALA A 646 -2.94 11.29 -6.32
C ALA A 646 -4.47 11.35 -6.08
N GLY A 647 -5.21 12.08 -6.91
CA GLY A 647 -6.66 12.25 -6.83
C GLY A 647 -7.11 13.48 -6.04
N LEU A 648 -8.42 13.53 -5.77
CA LEU A 648 -9.05 14.57 -4.93
C LEU A 648 -9.09 14.12 -3.47
N THR A 649 -9.04 15.07 -2.54
CA THR A 649 -9.24 14.84 -1.10
C THR A 649 -10.62 14.23 -0.85
N ILE A 650 -10.67 13.15 -0.06
CA ILE A 650 -11.93 12.48 0.28
C ILE A 650 -12.81 13.44 1.10
N PRO A 651 -14.10 13.61 0.79
CA PRO A 651 -15.01 14.47 1.52
C PRO A 651 -15.01 14.22 3.05
N GLY A 652 -14.75 15.28 3.82
CA GLY A 652 -14.59 15.23 5.28
C GLY A 652 -13.15 15.05 5.76
N CYS A 653 -12.20 14.78 4.85
CA CYS A 653 -10.77 14.98 5.04
C CYS A 653 -10.38 16.40 4.59
N TYR A 654 -9.23 16.87 5.07
CA TYR A 654 -8.67 18.19 4.78
C TYR A 654 -7.20 18.07 4.41
N THR A 655 -6.79 18.75 3.34
CA THR A 655 -5.40 18.79 2.88
C THR A 655 -4.86 20.21 3.06
N LYS A 656 -3.69 20.34 3.66
CA LYS A 656 -2.92 21.59 3.79
C LYS A 656 -1.57 21.36 3.12
N ILE A 657 -1.07 22.33 2.35
CA ILE A 657 0.33 22.36 1.92
C ILE A 657 1.05 23.30 2.88
N ASP A 658 1.92 22.77 3.75
CA ASP A 658 2.72 23.57 4.67
C ASP A 658 3.99 24.07 4.00
N LYS A 659 4.27 25.37 4.19
CA LYS A 659 5.42 26.09 3.62
C LYS A 659 5.63 25.85 2.10
N PRO A 660 4.63 26.13 1.25
CA PRO A 660 4.80 26.00 -0.19
C PRO A 660 5.89 26.94 -0.74
N ASP A 661 6.64 26.44 -1.72
CA ASP A 661 7.57 27.22 -2.55
C ASP A 661 6.85 28.02 -3.65
N GLU A 662 7.62 28.67 -4.53
CA GLU A 662 7.09 29.48 -5.65
C GLU A 662 6.33 28.65 -6.69
N GLU A 663 6.56 27.34 -6.76
CA GLU A 663 5.83 26.39 -7.62
C GLU A 663 4.62 25.76 -6.89
N GLY A 664 4.40 26.12 -5.63
CA GLY A 664 3.34 25.61 -4.77
C GLY A 664 3.64 24.27 -4.12
N ASN A 665 4.88 23.74 -4.21
CA ASN A 665 5.27 22.50 -3.54
C ASN A 665 5.62 22.78 -2.08
N GLY A 666 5.00 22.04 -1.15
CA GLY A 666 5.33 22.08 0.28
C GLY A 666 5.06 20.73 0.92
N GLU A 667 5.16 20.65 2.25
CA GLU A 667 4.80 19.41 2.94
C GLU A 667 3.29 19.18 2.86
N VAL A 668 2.88 17.98 2.44
CA VAL A 668 1.47 17.59 2.48
C VAL A 668 1.10 17.28 3.94
N CYS A 669 0.16 18.04 4.47
CA CYS A 669 -0.42 17.85 5.79
C CYS A 669 -1.87 17.35 5.67
N MET A 670 -2.24 16.32 6.45
CA MET A 670 -3.58 15.73 6.44
C MET A 670 -4.34 16.07 7.72
N GLY A 671 -5.64 16.36 7.61
CA GLY A 671 -6.56 16.53 8.73
C GLY A 671 -7.88 15.78 8.50
N GLY A 672 -8.55 15.35 9.57
CA GLY A 672 -9.86 14.68 9.52
C GLY A 672 -9.97 13.53 10.51
N ARG A 673 -11.09 12.80 10.49
CA ARG A 673 -11.35 11.65 11.40
C ARG A 673 -10.56 10.39 11.07
N HIS A 674 -10.01 10.29 9.86
CA HIS A 674 -9.06 9.23 9.48
C HIS A 674 -7.64 9.40 10.07
N VAL A 675 -7.28 10.54 10.66
CA VAL A 675 -5.95 10.72 11.26
C VAL A 675 -5.83 9.86 12.52
N SER A 676 -4.80 9.01 12.55
CA SER A 676 -4.52 8.07 13.64
C SER A 676 -4.35 8.76 14.99
N MET A 677 -4.47 7.99 16.08
CA MET A 677 -4.32 8.52 17.43
C MET A 677 -2.87 8.92 17.74
N GLY A 678 -1.90 8.28 17.09
CA GLY A 678 -0.47 8.39 17.37
C GLY A 678 0.24 7.04 17.29
N TYR A 679 1.43 6.95 17.89
CA TYR A 679 2.23 5.73 17.94
C TYR A 679 2.25 5.13 19.37
N LEU A 680 1.98 3.83 19.47
CA LEU A 680 1.89 3.12 20.74
C LEU A 680 3.19 3.21 21.54
N ARG A 681 3.13 3.83 22.72
CA ARG A 681 4.23 4.06 23.66
C ARG A 681 5.38 4.93 23.12
N MET A 682 5.11 5.75 22.09
CA MET A 682 6.12 6.64 21.50
C MET A 682 5.62 8.10 21.47
N GLU A 683 5.73 8.79 22.60
CA GLU A 683 5.30 10.18 22.80
C GLU A 683 5.97 11.15 21.82
N GLU A 684 7.31 11.17 21.79
CA GLU A 684 8.10 12.04 20.91
C GLU A 684 7.71 11.85 19.44
N LYS A 685 7.60 10.61 18.97
CA LYS A 685 7.22 10.31 17.58
C LYS A 685 5.77 10.68 17.27
N THR A 686 4.88 10.64 18.26
CA THR A 686 3.49 11.11 18.12
C THR A 686 3.46 12.64 18.00
N ASN A 687 4.30 13.34 18.76
CA ASN A 687 4.41 14.80 18.70
C ASN A 687 5.17 15.32 17.47
N GLU A 688 6.12 14.53 16.92
CA GLU A 688 6.76 14.80 15.62
C GLU A 688 5.77 14.67 14.45
N ALA A 689 4.87 13.69 14.49
CA ALA A 689 3.98 13.38 13.37
C ALA A 689 2.67 14.17 13.38
N ILE A 690 2.12 14.49 14.55
CA ILE A 690 0.83 15.18 14.69
C ILE A 690 1.05 16.47 15.50
N ASP A 691 0.78 17.63 14.90
CA ASP A 691 1.01 18.94 15.53
C ASP A 691 -0.01 19.28 16.64
N GLY A 692 -0.01 20.53 17.12
CA GLY A 692 -0.94 21.02 18.15
C GLY A 692 -2.38 21.23 17.66
N GLU A 693 -2.58 21.45 16.36
CA GLU A 693 -3.89 21.59 15.71
C GLU A 693 -4.43 20.22 15.23
N GLY A 694 -3.57 19.21 15.22
CA GLY A 694 -3.83 17.85 14.76
C GLY A 694 -3.77 17.71 13.25
N TRP A 695 -2.87 18.44 12.60
CA TRP A 695 -2.39 18.09 11.27
C TRP A 695 -1.38 16.96 11.38
N LEU A 696 -1.57 15.93 10.57
CA LEU A 696 -0.57 14.89 10.33
C LEU A 696 0.45 15.40 9.31
N HIS A 697 1.69 15.53 9.74
CA HIS A 697 2.85 15.78 8.89
C HIS A 697 3.25 14.47 8.21
N THR A 698 3.03 14.38 6.89
CA THR A 698 3.24 13.13 6.13
C THR A 698 4.73 12.85 5.89
N GLY A 699 5.56 13.89 5.90
CA GLY A 699 6.92 13.85 5.38
C GLY A 699 7.02 13.78 3.86
N ASP A 700 5.90 13.83 3.13
CA ASP A 700 5.84 13.81 1.66
C ASP A 700 5.66 15.26 1.14
N ILE A 701 6.29 15.57 0.00
CA ILE A 701 6.19 16.89 -0.65
C ILE A 701 5.20 16.81 -1.81
N GLY A 702 4.37 17.84 -1.95
CA GLY A 702 3.38 17.91 -3.03
C GLY A 702 2.75 19.29 -3.16
N ARG A 703 1.86 19.40 -4.16
CA ARG A 703 1.10 20.61 -4.47
C ARG A 703 -0.33 20.26 -4.87
N VAL A 704 -1.26 21.19 -4.67
CA VAL A 704 -2.67 21.07 -5.12
C VAL A 704 -2.88 22.00 -6.31
N ASP A 705 -3.56 21.54 -7.36
CA ASP A 705 -3.89 22.37 -8.52
C ASP A 705 -5.22 23.14 -8.38
N SER A 706 -5.54 23.97 -9.38
CA SER A 706 -6.76 24.80 -9.40
C SER A 706 -8.07 24.03 -9.27
N ASP A 707 -8.05 22.73 -9.61
CA ASP A 707 -9.24 21.88 -9.63
C ASP A 707 -9.26 20.94 -8.40
N GLY A 708 -8.36 21.18 -7.43
CA GLY A 708 -8.28 20.44 -6.16
C GLY A 708 -7.49 19.14 -6.21
N PHE A 709 -6.80 18.83 -7.32
CA PHE A 709 -6.05 17.58 -7.45
C PHE A 709 -4.69 17.67 -6.74
N LEU A 710 -4.40 16.69 -5.88
CA LEU A 710 -3.10 16.56 -5.22
C LEU A 710 -2.09 15.91 -6.16
N PHE A 711 -0.87 16.45 -6.21
CA PHE A 711 0.28 15.88 -6.89
C PHE A 711 1.39 15.67 -5.86
N ILE A 712 1.88 14.44 -5.70
CA ILE A 712 3.04 14.14 -4.85
C ILE A 712 4.29 14.28 -5.71
N THR A 713 5.19 15.18 -5.31
CA THR A 713 6.39 15.55 -6.07
C THR A 713 7.69 15.09 -5.40
N GLY A 714 7.65 14.68 -4.13
CA GLY A 714 8.82 14.10 -3.46
C GLY A 714 8.56 13.66 -2.04
N ARG A 715 9.64 13.47 -1.27
CA ARG A 715 9.59 13.09 0.15
C ARG A 715 10.74 13.71 0.91
N ILE A 716 10.46 14.44 2.00
CA ILE A 716 11.43 15.26 2.76
C ILE A 716 12.68 14.45 3.12
N LYS A 717 12.52 13.23 3.65
CA LYS A 717 13.62 12.36 4.08
C LYS A 717 14.37 11.66 2.93
N GLU A 718 13.91 11.83 1.70
CA GLU A 718 14.55 11.33 0.49
C GLU A 718 15.02 12.45 -0.44
N LEU A 719 14.73 13.73 -0.12
CA LEU A 719 15.30 14.86 -0.84
C LEU A 719 16.82 14.80 -0.74
N ILE A 720 17.47 14.73 -1.90
CA ILE A 720 18.91 14.89 -2.03
C ILE A 720 19.21 16.38 -1.89
N ILE A 721 19.99 16.76 -0.87
CA ILE A 721 20.51 18.13 -0.76
C ILE A 721 21.93 18.09 -1.29
N THR A 722 22.14 18.58 -2.50
CA THR A 722 23.49 18.56 -3.11
C THR A 722 24.47 19.45 -2.33
N ALA A 723 25.77 19.31 -2.59
CA ALA A 723 26.78 20.21 -2.02
C ALA A 723 26.59 21.69 -2.40
N GLY A 724 25.78 21.98 -3.42
CA GLY A 724 25.37 23.35 -3.80
C GLY A 724 24.14 23.88 -3.06
N GLY A 725 23.48 23.07 -2.21
CA GLY A 725 22.25 23.45 -1.50
C GLY A 725 20.95 23.18 -2.28
N GLU A 726 21.03 22.72 -3.53
CA GLU A 726 19.87 22.34 -4.34
C GLU A 726 19.15 21.14 -3.75
N ASN A 727 17.83 21.27 -3.54
CA ASN A 727 16.93 20.19 -3.10
C ASN A 727 16.41 19.42 -4.32
N ILE A 728 16.65 18.11 -4.37
CA ILE A 728 16.34 17.28 -5.52
C ILE A 728 15.47 16.09 -5.08
N ALA A 729 14.30 15.92 -5.69
CA ALA A 729 13.45 14.76 -5.49
C ALA A 729 13.94 13.58 -6.36
N PRO A 730 14.57 12.53 -5.79
CA PRO A 730 15.24 11.50 -6.58
C PRO A 730 14.26 10.64 -7.39
N VAL A 731 13.09 10.32 -6.81
CA VAL A 731 12.10 9.41 -7.40
C VAL A 731 11.63 9.89 -8.78
N LEU A 732 11.44 11.20 -8.97
CA LEU A 732 11.04 11.77 -10.26
C LEU A 732 12.08 11.51 -11.36
N ILE A 733 13.37 11.66 -11.04
CA ILE A 733 14.48 11.42 -11.97
C ILE A 733 14.64 9.91 -12.23
N GLU A 734 14.49 9.07 -11.19
CA GLU A 734 14.51 7.61 -11.30
C GLU A 734 13.38 7.06 -12.18
N ASP A 735 12.16 7.60 -12.03
CA ASP A 735 10.99 7.20 -12.83
C ASP A 735 11.11 7.66 -14.28
N ASN A 736 11.55 8.90 -14.52
CA ASN A 736 11.85 9.39 -15.87
C ASN A 736 12.92 8.52 -16.56
N LEU A 737 13.96 8.11 -15.82
CA LEU A 737 15.02 7.26 -16.37
C LEU A 737 14.53 5.83 -16.71
N LYS A 738 13.69 5.23 -15.86
CA LYS A 738 13.08 3.92 -16.14
C LYS A 738 12.13 3.95 -17.34
N ALA A 739 11.44 5.07 -17.57
CA ALA A 739 10.62 5.26 -18.77
C ALA A 739 11.46 5.31 -20.05
N GLU A 740 12.63 5.96 -20.01
CA GLU A 740 13.58 6.02 -21.13
C GLU A 740 14.35 4.71 -21.37
N LEU A 741 14.46 3.84 -20.35
CA LEU A 741 15.22 2.60 -20.39
C LEU A 741 14.40 1.39 -19.88
N PRO A 742 13.54 0.77 -20.71
CA PRO A 742 12.65 -0.32 -20.29
C PRO A 742 13.33 -1.61 -19.79
N CYS A 743 14.65 -1.75 -19.99
CA CYS A 743 15.49 -2.83 -19.45
C CYS A 743 15.84 -2.66 -17.96
N ILE A 744 15.77 -1.44 -17.43
CA ILE A 744 16.09 -1.13 -16.03
C ILE A 744 14.94 -1.59 -15.12
N SER A 745 15.28 -2.30 -14.05
CA SER A 745 14.31 -2.72 -13.03
C SER A 745 14.21 -1.67 -11.93
N ASN A 746 15.36 -1.28 -11.38
CA ASN A 746 15.49 -0.24 -10.37
C ASN A 746 16.57 0.77 -10.80
N ALA A 747 16.28 2.05 -10.56
CA ALA A 747 17.26 3.13 -10.59
C ALA A 747 17.29 3.75 -9.19
N MET A 748 18.48 3.97 -8.64
CA MET A 748 18.67 4.70 -7.39
C MET A 748 19.63 5.87 -7.61
N LEU A 749 19.09 7.08 -7.56
CA LEU A 749 19.82 8.33 -7.62
C LEU A 749 20.59 8.56 -6.31
N ILE A 750 21.81 9.05 -6.47
CA ILE A 750 22.79 9.37 -5.44
C ILE A 750 23.23 10.81 -5.66
N GLY A 751 23.41 11.57 -4.59
CA GLY A 751 23.84 12.97 -4.69
C GLY A 751 23.80 13.76 -3.39
N ASP A 752 23.28 13.19 -2.30
CA ASP A 752 23.20 13.90 -1.02
C ASP A 752 24.59 14.32 -0.54
N ARG A 753 24.77 15.63 -0.35
CA ARG A 753 26.03 16.31 -0.02
C ARG A 753 27.16 16.09 -1.04
N ARG A 754 26.83 15.72 -2.29
CA ARG A 754 27.79 15.51 -3.38
C ARG A 754 27.78 16.64 -4.41
N LYS A 755 28.84 16.73 -5.20
CA LYS A 755 29.08 17.78 -6.21
C LYS A 755 28.18 17.67 -7.44
N PHE A 756 27.62 16.49 -7.69
CA PHE A 756 26.75 16.17 -8.83
C PHE A 756 25.90 14.94 -8.49
N LEU A 757 24.92 14.64 -9.35
CA LEU A 757 24.13 13.42 -9.26
C LEU A 757 24.82 12.23 -9.96
N SER A 758 24.75 11.06 -9.34
CA SER A 758 25.02 9.78 -9.99
C SER A 758 23.87 8.79 -9.78
N VAL A 759 23.84 7.68 -10.52
CA VAL A 759 22.76 6.68 -10.41
C VAL A 759 23.31 5.24 -10.41
N LEU A 760 22.76 4.42 -9.51
CA LEU A 760 22.91 2.96 -9.52
C LEU A 760 21.75 2.34 -10.29
N LEU A 761 22.04 1.47 -11.26
CA LEU A 761 21.04 0.82 -12.11
C LEU A 761 21.04 -0.70 -11.93
N THR A 762 19.86 -1.32 -11.92
CA THR A 762 19.71 -2.78 -12.03
C THR A 762 19.03 -3.15 -13.35
N LEU A 763 19.37 -4.31 -13.92
CA LEU A 763 18.67 -4.87 -15.07
C LEU A 763 17.51 -5.77 -14.61
N LYS A 764 16.41 -5.81 -15.37
CA LYS A 764 15.28 -6.72 -15.11
C LYS A 764 15.68 -8.17 -15.33
N THR A 765 15.85 -8.92 -14.25
CA THR A 765 16.10 -10.37 -14.28
C THR A 765 14.87 -11.23 -13.99
N ASN A 766 15.01 -12.53 -14.22
CA ASN A 766 14.08 -13.51 -13.70
C ASN A 766 14.26 -13.66 -12.18
N MET A 767 13.26 -14.17 -11.49
CA MET A 767 13.27 -14.31 -10.03
C MET A 767 13.03 -15.77 -9.64
N ASN A 768 13.75 -16.25 -8.63
CA ASN A 768 13.45 -17.51 -7.97
C ASN A 768 12.09 -17.38 -7.28
N LEU A 769 11.08 -18.14 -7.73
CA LEU A 769 9.72 -18.02 -7.23
C LEU A 769 9.56 -18.53 -5.80
N ASP A 770 10.48 -19.35 -5.30
CA ASP A 770 10.43 -19.92 -3.95
C ASP A 770 11.09 -18.99 -2.92
N THR A 771 12.31 -18.52 -3.21
CA THR A 771 13.07 -17.64 -2.30
C THR A 771 12.74 -16.16 -2.47
N GLY A 772 12.24 -15.74 -3.65
CA GLY A 772 12.03 -14.34 -3.99
C GLY A 772 13.32 -13.60 -4.39
N GLU A 773 14.43 -14.32 -4.56
CA GLU A 773 15.71 -13.74 -4.96
C GLU A 773 15.82 -13.54 -6.47
N PRO A 774 16.51 -12.49 -6.93
CA PRO A 774 16.77 -12.27 -8.35
C PRO A 774 17.83 -13.27 -8.85
N LEU A 775 17.56 -13.87 -10.02
CA LEU A 775 18.50 -14.71 -10.73
C LEU A 775 19.45 -13.85 -11.57
N ASP A 776 20.53 -14.45 -12.05
CA ASP A 776 21.46 -13.82 -13.00
C ASP A 776 20.89 -13.72 -14.43
N THR A 777 19.90 -14.56 -14.77
CA THR A 777 19.29 -14.57 -16.11
C THR A 777 18.38 -13.36 -16.31
N LEU A 778 18.58 -12.65 -17.42
CA LEU A 778 17.77 -11.51 -17.82
C LEU A 778 16.33 -11.94 -18.11
N SER A 779 15.38 -11.06 -17.80
CA SER A 779 13.97 -11.23 -18.15
C SER A 779 13.78 -11.21 -19.67
N ALA A 780 12.71 -11.83 -20.16
CA ALA A 780 12.39 -11.81 -21.60
C ALA A 780 12.29 -10.39 -22.17
N ALA A 781 11.72 -9.44 -21.41
CA ALA A 781 11.64 -8.04 -21.81
C ALA A 781 13.01 -7.35 -21.87
N CYS A 782 13.93 -7.68 -20.95
CA CYS A 782 15.29 -7.16 -20.99
C CYS A 782 16.07 -7.77 -22.17
N MET A 783 15.97 -9.08 -22.42
CA MET A 783 16.61 -9.73 -23.58
C MET A 783 16.08 -9.20 -24.92
N ASP A 784 14.78 -8.90 -25.02
CA ASP A 784 14.21 -8.20 -26.18
C ASP A 784 14.84 -6.82 -26.39
N TRP A 785 15.01 -6.05 -25.31
CA TRP A 785 15.65 -4.74 -25.37
C TRP A 785 17.13 -4.86 -25.75
N CYS A 786 17.89 -5.78 -25.15
CA CYS A 786 19.28 -6.08 -25.51
C CYS A 786 19.41 -6.38 -27.01
N ARG A 787 18.54 -7.23 -27.56
CA ARG A 787 18.49 -7.50 -29.00
C ARG A 787 18.20 -6.27 -29.84
N SER A 788 17.28 -5.41 -29.39
CA SER A 788 16.93 -4.17 -30.12
C SER A 788 18.09 -3.16 -30.21
N VAL A 789 19.04 -3.20 -29.27
CA VAL A 789 20.25 -2.36 -29.29
C VAL A 789 21.47 -3.06 -29.90
N GLY A 790 21.32 -4.31 -30.38
CA GLY A 790 22.39 -5.07 -31.03
C GLY A 790 23.25 -5.92 -30.08
N SER A 791 22.70 -6.32 -28.93
CA SER A 791 23.33 -7.26 -27.98
C SER A 791 22.62 -8.61 -27.95
N SER A 792 23.39 -9.69 -27.73
CA SER A 792 22.87 -11.05 -27.54
C SER A 792 22.85 -11.49 -26.07
N ALA A 793 23.12 -10.59 -25.12
CA ALA A 793 23.24 -10.92 -23.69
C ALA A 793 21.96 -11.54 -23.11
N LYS A 794 22.16 -12.55 -22.26
CA LYS A 794 21.13 -13.35 -21.57
C LYS A 794 21.29 -13.32 -20.06
N THR A 795 22.42 -12.89 -19.52
CA THR A 795 22.69 -12.77 -18.08
C THR A 795 23.23 -11.39 -17.71
N ILE A 796 23.17 -11.02 -16.42
CA ILE A 796 23.85 -9.81 -15.94
C ILE A 796 25.37 -9.98 -16.10
N GLN A 797 25.92 -11.16 -15.80
CA GLN A 797 27.36 -11.42 -15.99
C GLN A 797 27.83 -11.14 -17.42
N GLU A 798 27.07 -11.56 -18.45
CA GLU A 798 27.40 -11.27 -19.86
C GLU A 798 27.38 -9.77 -20.20
N VAL A 799 26.60 -8.95 -19.49
CA VAL A 799 26.58 -7.49 -19.68
C VAL A 799 27.77 -6.80 -18.97
N LEU A 800 28.22 -7.35 -17.84
CA LEU A 800 29.27 -6.75 -17.00
C LEU A 800 30.69 -7.25 -17.32
N ALA A 801 30.83 -8.49 -17.78
CA ALA A 801 32.12 -9.14 -18.04
C ALA A 801 32.71 -8.69 -19.39
N GLY A 802 33.32 -7.49 -19.39
CA GLY A 802 33.72 -6.80 -20.61
C GLY A 802 32.51 -6.00 -21.13
N PRO A 803 32.24 -4.80 -20.55
CA PRO A 803 30.98 -4.10 -20.70
C PRO A 803 30.45 -4.06 -22.13
N ASP A 804 29.26 -4.62 -22.35
CA ASP A 804 28.65 -4.66 -23.69
C ASP A 804 28.47 -3.22 -24.21
N ALA A 805 29.29 -2.84 -25.17
CA ALA A 805 29.38 -1.46 -25.65
C ALA A 805 28.08 -0.95 -26.29
N ASN A 806 27.23 -1.86 -26.80
CA ASN A 806 25.94 -1.50 -27.36
C ASN A 806 24.92 -1.21 -26.25
N ILE A 807 24.89 -2.04 -25.19
CA ILE A 807 24.06 -1.80 -24.01
C ILE A 807 24.51 -0.53 -23.28
N MET A 808 25.82 -0.38 -23.05
CA MET A 808 26.33 0.78 -22.30
C MET A 808 26.09 2.10 -23.04
N ARG A 809 26.25 2.13 -24.37
CA ARG A 809 25.88 3.29 -25.20
C ARG A 809 24.38 3.57 -25.13
N ALA A 810 23.53 2.56 -25.28
CA ALA A 810 22.08 2.75 -25.24
C ALA A 810 21.57 3.25 -23.87
N ILE A 811 22.21 2.84 -22.77
CA ILE A 811 21.93 3.37 -21.42
C ILE A 811 22.38 4.83 -21.31
N GLN A 812 23.58 5.18 -21.78
CA GLN A 812 24.04 6.57 -21.83
C GLN A 812 23.09 7.45 -22.65
N ASP A 813 22.68 7.01 -23.84
CA ASP A 813 21.72 7.71 -24.71
C ASP A 813 20.36 7.92 -24.00
N GLY A 814 19.93 6.96 -23.17
CA GLY A 814 18.70 7.09 -22.36
C GLY A 814 18.84 8.05 -21.19
N ILE A 815 19.98 8.03 -20.49
CA ILE A 815 20.32 9.02 -19.46
C ILE A 815 20.37 10.42 -20.08
N ASP A 816 20.92 10.57 -21.28
CA ASP A 816 20.99 11.87 -21.97
C ASP A 816 19.62 12.37 -22.45
N ARG A 817 18.65 11.49 -22.69
CA ARG A 817 17.24 11.87 -22.93
C ARG A 817 16.55 12.26 -21.63
N ALA A 818 16.69 11.48 -20.55
CA ALA A 818 16.16 11.83 -19.23
C ALA A 818 16.73 13.17 -18.71
N ASN A 819 18.02 13.42 -18.93
CA ASN A 819 18.74 14.67 -18.60
C ASN A 819 18.29 15.91 -19.41
N LYS A 820 17.42 15.77 -20.42
CA LYS A 820 16.75 16.89 -21.11
C LYS A 820 15.47 17.33 -20.41
N LEU A 821 14.92 16.50 -19.51
CA LEU A 821 13.75 16.80 -18.69
C LEU A 821 14.13 17.49 -17.35
N ALA A 822 15.43 17.55 -17.04
CA ALA A 822 15.92 18.17 -15.81
C ALA A 822 15.78 19.71 -15.87
N PRO A 823 15.13 20.36 -14.88
CA PRO A 823 14.90 21.80 -14.88
C PRO A 823 16.18 22.63 -14.63
N SER A 824 17.21 22.03 -14.03
CA SER A 824 18.49 22.69 -13.77
C SER A 824 19.67 21.74 -14.01
N ASN A 825 20.87 22.30 -14.23
CA ASN A 825 22.10 21.51 -14.40
C ASN A 825 22.46 20.69 -13.16
N ALA A 826 22.03 21.10 -11.96
CA ALA A 826 22.23 20.35 -10.73
C ALA A 826 21.40 19.06 -10.69
N GLN A 827 20.27 19.02 -11.40
CA GLN A 827 19.38 17.85 -11.53
C GLN A 827 19.76 16.88 -12.66
N ARG A 828 20.92 17.07 -13.31
CA ARG A 828 21.40 16.19 -14.39
C ARG A 828 22.32 15.10 -13.82
N ILE A 829 22.05 13.86 -14.20
CA ILE A 829 22.87 12.68 -13.88
C ILE A 829 24.20 12.80 -14.64
N GLN A 830 25.33 12.79 -13.93
CA GLN A 830 26.67 12.91 -14.54
C GLN A 830 27.45 11.59 -14.58
N LYS A 831 27.19 10.66 -13.64
CA LYS A 831 27.84 9.34 -13.61
C LYS A 831 26.82 8.25 -13.30
N TRP A 832 27.06 7.03 -13.78
CA TRP A 832 26.17 5.90 -13.55
C TRP A 832 26.92 4.57 -13.60
N THR A 833 26.30 3.52 -13.08
CA THR A 833 26.81 2.15 -13.20
C THR A 833 25.68 1.13 -13.07
N ILE A 834 25.91 -0.09 -13.55
CA ILE A 834 25.00 -1.22 -13.38
C ILE A 834 25.53 -2.08 -12.22
N ILE A 835 24.70 -2.39 -11.23
CA ILE A 835 25.04 -3.32 -10.14
C ILE A 835 24.72 -4.78 -10.50
N PRO A 836 25.49 -5.77 -9.99
CA PRO A 836 25.48 -7.15 -10.47
C PRO A 836 24.26 -8.00 -10.08
N ARG A 837 23.28 -7.42 -9.37
CA ARG A 837 22.01 -8.07 -8.99
C ARG A 837 20.89 -7.03 -8.93
N ASP A 838 19.66 -7.47 -9.20
CA ASP A 838 18.48 -6.64 -8.97
C ASP A 838 18.18 -6.48 -7.47
N PHE A 839 17.40 -5.46 -7.10
CA PHE A 839 16.98 -5.20 -5.73
C PHE A 839 15.83 -6.12 -5.33
N SER A 840 15.84 -6.60 -4.08
CA SER A 840 14.85 -7.59 -3.64
C SER A 840 14.50 -7.46 -2.15
N VAL A 841 13.40 -8.12 -1.74
CA VAL A 841 13.04 -8.20 -0.32
C VAL A 841 14.01 -9.11 0.47
N PRO A 842 14.40 -10.30 -0.02
CA PRO A 842 15.39 -11.14 0.67
C PRO A 842 16.79 -10.52 0.71
N GLY A 843 17.22 -9.83 -0.35
CA GLY A 843 18.51 -9.13 -0.41
C GLY A 843 18.60 -7.88 0.47
N GLY A 844 17.46 -7.46 1.04
CA GLY A 844 17.34 -6.37 2.00
C GLY A 844 17.14 -4.98 1.37
N GLU A 845 17.36 -4.82 0.06
CA GLU A 845 17.26 -3.53 -0.63
C GLU A 845 15.82 -3.01 -0.69
N LEU A 846 14.83 -3.91 -0.72
CA LEU A 846 13.40 -3.57 -0.70
C LEU A 846 12.76 -3.92 0.65
N GLY A 847 11.73 -3.17 1.02
CA GLY A 847 10.80 -3.50 2.11
C GLY A 847 9.70 -4.47 1.67
N PRO A 848 8.89 -5.03 2.60
CA PRO A 848 7.78 -5.94 2.27
C PRO A 848 6.76 -5.37 1.28
N THR A 849 6.63 -4.04 1.21
CA THR A 849 5.77 -3.31 0.25
C THR A 849 6.51 -2.94 -1.04
N MET A 850 7.62 -3.61 -1.37
CA MET A 850 8.50 -3.35 -2.53
C MET A 850 9.12 -1.94 -2.59
N LYS A 851 9.11 -1.17 -1.48
CA LYS A 851 9.73 0.16 -1.40
C LYS A 851 11.24 0.07 -1.19
N LEU A 852 12.00 0.91 -1.89
CA LEU A 852 13.46 0.99 -1.81
C LEU A 852 13.94 1.48 -0.43
N LYS A 853 14.84 0.74 0.21
CA LYS A 853 15.53 1.15 1.43
C LYS A 853 16.85 1.84 1.10
N ARG A 854 16.79 3.09 0.63
CA ARG A 854 17.96 3.89 0.23
C ARG A 854 19.18 3.75 1.18
N PRO A 855 19.06 3.84 2.52
CA PRO A 855 20.23 3.74 3.41
C PRO A 855 20.92 2.37 3.37
N VAL A 856 20.15 1.29 3.23
CA VAL A 856 20.68 -0.08 3.10
C VAL A 856 21.44 -0.23 1.78
N VAL A 857 20.92 0.33 0.70
CA VAL A 857 21.59 0.31 -0.62
C VAL A 857 22.86 1.16 -0.61
N VAL A 858 22.85 2.36 0.00
CA VAL A 858 24.05 3.18 0.18
C VAL A 858 25.12 2.43 0.98
N GLN A 859 24.74 1.78 2.08
CA GLN A 859 25.67 0.97 2.88
C GLN A 859 26.22 -0.23 2.08
N LYS A 860 25.36 -0.95 1.35
CA LYS A 860 25.71 -2.16 0.59
C LYS A 860 26.61 -1.89 -0.62
N TYR A 861 26.46 -0.73 -1.27
CA TYR A 861 27.21 -0.35 -2.46
C TYR A 861 28.14 0.86 -2.23
N CYS A 862 28.53 1.12 -0.97
CA CYS A 862 29.33 2.29 -0.57
C CYS A 862 30.58 2.48 -1.44
N GLU A 863 31.41 1.45 -1.59
CA GLU A 863 32.63 1.48 -2.44
C GLU A 863 32.34 1.79 -3.92
N THR A 864 31.16 1.44 -4.42
CA THR A 864 30.74 1.74 -5.80
C THR A 864 30.22 3.17 -5.92
N ILE A 865 29.62 3.69 -4.85
CA ILE A 865 29.19 5.09 -4.75
C ILE A 865 30.39 6.02 -4.61
N GLU A 866 31.36 5.72 -3.74
CA GLU A 866 32.54 6.58 -3.56
C GLU A 866 33.38 6.69 -4.83
N ARG A 867 33.54 5.60 -5.59
CA ARG A 867 34.20 5.63 -6.92
C ARG A 867 33.59 6.58 -7.95
N PHE A 868 32.34 7.04 -7.75
CA PHE A 868 31.82 8.15 -8.56
C PHE A 868 32.44 9.49 -8.18
N TYR A 869 32.73 9.73 -6.91
CA TYR A 869 33.15 11.02 -6.37
C TYR A 869 34.65 11.12 -6.06
N GLU A 870 35.34 9.99 -6.04
CA GLU A 870 36.79 9.88 -6.21
C GLU A 870 37.20 10.44 -7.60
N ALA A 871 38.26 11.24 -7.60
CA ALA A 871 38.90 11.88 -8.74
C ALA A 871 40.41 11.90 -8.51
#